data_AF-A0A8T0D825-F1
#
_entry.id   AF-A0A8T0D825-F1
#
_cell.length_a   1.000
_cell.length_b   1.000
_cell.length_c   1.000
_cell.angle_alpha   90.00
_cell.angle_beta   90.00
_cell.angle_gamma   90.00
#
_symmetry.space_group_name_H-M   'P 1'
#
loop_
_entity.id
_entity.type
_entity.pdbx_description
1 polymer ?
#
loop_
_entity_poly.entity_id
_entity_poly.type
_entity_poly.pdbx_seq_one_letter_code
_entity_poly.pdbx_strand_id
1 'polypeptide(L)'
;MHPPVDPQLIDELRTLVADIGDNEQDAQTLLTYRRIMHELRQLVHEKLDRATVETLSRAVHYADHETSNLQKTWRNDWIAICIWANLSKNPRIRQFTFADVDITFDIPKFLTLSDCSFLISFMKFDNYSVECASFVPHKIIKTNSPIGIKPIEETVTKTPVMDLDVLHRVTTEEPHTDVFSEYDKISPSEDVDETAAEREEVLEPPPEDLVPTPEPDEWERVELFSDAVDLGEYHVIGGVIRFDLLNLPRQPRSGRGWSITTCVRPPNLQPFEYIVDTIQNTQTNPEQTELAEKKEERKDEKPPVQVKFRLPPCLVIAEKPLLARWDPEVNQWRTSGIELEEFKEDENLIVLRTSVFGTMAIFQDFHINMPFQAWELRPLPFHQIKTVTGAQSVSAATNDYTLGFGETVPMTSVFSAPVYRSHTGARSTQVITDQNKEAVTNTSGLEATATEPSKDRAPNGIAEQVMILGPVPTLGLSDEAYLSELPDTNQCVLTITGGLTELRLHILGERIAVLPSLPHPSDFSDVGGDNTAEADAVHDVPNHHKHELTHLHGRWFTPDELITVLQLSGVNMFPREDSNPITEQRLYEQMALLSPAIAFGWSRWNAECSDRNTIIVTAVEHVDQDHSVDEDTWRVYAMTRKKVTLLNMKEYDEAFDPAVDNKQPFHADFFHMFMDIGSEEAKRRVRKIDLKYFKTVKQILQATRLAVFS
;
A
#
# COMPACT_ATOMS: atom_id res chain seq x y z
N MET A 1 8.75 -26.20 -11.82
CA MET A 1 8.29 -25.64 -10.54
C MET A 1 6.76 -25.62 -10.58
N HIS A 2 6.08 -26.37 -9.71
CA HIS A 2 4.70 -25.99 -9.35
C HIS A 2 4.79 -24.70 -8.53
N PRO A 3 3.83 -23.76 -8.65
CA PRO A 3 3.93 -22.51 -7.91
C PRO A 3 3.97 -22.83 -6.40
N PRO A 4 4.88 -22.18 -5.65
CA PRO A 4 4.85 -22.22 -4.20
C PRO A 4 3.57 -21.52 -3.74
N VAL A 5 3.16 -21.78 -2.51
CA VAL A 5 2.09 -21.11 -1.74
C VAL A 5 1.69 -19.76 -2.32
N ASP A 6 0.40 -19.60 -2.62
CA ASP A 6 -0.13 -18.42 -3.31
C ASP A 6 0.10 -17.15 -2.46
N PRO A 7 0.99 -16.22 -2.88
CA PRO A 7 1.21 -14.96 -2.17
C PRO A 7 -0.07 -14.11 -2.12
N GLN A 8 -1.02 -14.35 -3.03
CA GLN A 8 -2.35 -13.75 -3.02
C GLN A 8 -3.08 -13.97 -1.69
N LEU A 9 -2.86 -15.11 -1.03
CA LEU A 9 -3.48 -15.42 0.26
C LEU A 9 -3.03 -14.46 1.37
N ILE A 10 -1.80 -13.93 1.30
CA ILE A 10 -1.30 -12.97 2.29
C ILE A 10 -2.01 -11.63 2.14
N ASP A 11 -2.25 -11.17 0.91
CA ASP A 11 -2.96 -9.92 0.65
C ASP A 11 -4.47 -10.06 0.89
N GLU A 12 -5.08 -11.19 0.53
CA GLU A 12 -6.48 -11.48 0.89
C GLU A 12 -6.67 -11.52 2.43
N LEU A 13 -5.71 -12.09 3.17
CA LEU A 13 -5.71 -12.07 4.63
C LEU A 13 -5.53 -10.66 5.19
N ARG A 14 -4.77 -9.77 4.52
CA ARG A 14 -4.64 -8.36 4.94
C ARG A 14 -5.97 -7.62 4.80
N THR A 15 -6.67 -7.80 3.68
CA THR A 15 -8.01 -7.23 3.48
C THR A 15 -8.98 -7.75 4.53
N LEU A 16 -8.98 -9.06 4.78
CA LEU A 16 -9.80 -9.66 5.83
C LEU A 16 -9.45 -9.15 7.24
N VAL A 17 -8.19 -8.85 7.52
CA VAL A 17 -7.75 -8.24 8.79
C VAL A 17 -8.28 -6.82 8.95
N ALA A 18 -8.34 -6.04 7.87
CA ALA A 18 -8.88 -4.67 7.89
C ALA A 18 -10.40 -4.63 8.13
N ASP A 19 -11.12 -5.69 7.73
CA ASP A 19 -12.58 -5.80 7.86
C ASP A 19 -13.07 -6.27 9.24
N ILE A 20 -12.16 -6.60 10.17
CA ILE A 20 -12.50 -7.15 11.49
C ILE A 20 -12.77 -6.01 12.49
N GLY A 21 -13.89 -6.09 13.22
CA GLY A 21 -14.28 -5.08 14.22
C GLY A 21 -13.46 -5.13 15.52
N ASP A 22 -13.84 -4.29 16.49
CA ASP A 22 -13.09 -4.13 17.75
C ASP A 22 -13.55 -5.06 18.90
N ASN A 23 -14.33 -6.11 18.61
CA ASN A 23 -14.84 -7.00 19.64
C ASN A 23 -13.77 -7.99 20.16
N GLU A 24 -13.96 -8.58 21.33
CA GLU A 24 -12.98 -9.54 21.90
C GLU A 24 -12.78 -10.80 21.03
N GLN A 25 -13.86 -11.26 20.37
CA GLN A 25 -13.82 -12.35 19.40
C GLN A 25 -13.03 -11.98 18.13
N ASP A 26 -13.17 -10.71 17.74
CA ASP A 26 -12.52 -10.12 16.59
C ASP A 26 -11.01 -9.92 16.85
N ALA A 27 -10.64 -9.52 18.08
CA ALA A 27 -9.25 -9.47 18.55
C ALA A 27 -8.55 -10.84 18.52
N GLN A 28 -9.24 -11.91 18.93
CA GLN A 28 -8.69 -13.27 18.84
C GLN A 28 -8.51 -13.74 17.39
N THR A 29 -9.42 -13.31 16.51
CA THR A 29 -9.35 -13.59 15.07
C THR A 29 -8.19 -12.83 14.42
N LEU A 30 -8.00 -11.56 14.77
CA LEU A 30 -6.86 -10.72 14.37
C LEU A 30 -5.52 -11.35 14.75
N LEU A 31 -5.39 -11.83 16.00
CA LEU A 31 -4.18 -12.53 16.44
C LEU A 31 -3.91 -13.79 15.62
N THR A 32 -4.97 -14.53 15.28
CA THR A 32 -4.87 -15.74 14.47
C THR A 32 -4.42 -15.42 13.04
N TYR A 33 -5.02 -14.41 12.40
CA TYR A 33 -4.62 -13.98 11.06
C TYR A 33 -3.20 -13.42 11.01
N ARG A 34 -2.79 -12.62 11.99
CA ARG A 34 -1.40 -12.15 12.10
C ARG A 34 -0.41 -13.31 12.20
N ARG A 35 -0.73 -14.34 12.99
CA ARG A 35 0.09 -15.56 13.07
C ARG A 35 0.15 -16.30 11.75
N ILE A 36 -0.99 -16.52 11.09
CA ILE A 36 -1.05 -17.20 9.78
C ILE A 36 -0.25 -16.43 8.74
N MET A 37 -0.37 -15.10 8.70
CA MET A 37 0.43 -14.26 7.80
C MET A 37 1.93 -14.46 8.05
N HIS A 38 2.38 -14.46 9.31
CA HIS A 38 3.78 -14.72 9.64
C HIS A 38 4.24 -16.14 9.20
N GLU A 39 3.42 -17.17 9.45
CA GLU A 39 3.71 -18.54 9.01
C GLU A 39 3.79 -18.65 7.47
N LEU A 40 2.89 -17.98 6.74
CA LEU A 40 2.91 -17.93 5.28
C LEU A 40 4.18 -17.25 4.76
N ARG A 41 4.60 -16.14 5.38
CA ARG A 41 5.84 -15.43 5.05
C ARG A 41 7.07 -16.33 5.21
N GLN A 42 7.17 -17.05 6.33
CA GLN A 42 8.26 -17.99 6.56
C GLN A 42 8.25 -19.13 5.52
N LEU A 43 7.06 -19.68 5.25
CA LEU A 43 6.91 -20.79 4.32
C LEU A 43 7.31 -20.42 2.88
N VAL A 44 7.03 -19.18 2.44
CA VAL A 44 7.50 -18.66 1.15
C VAL A 44 9.03 -18.72 1.08
N HIS A 45 9.73 -18.16 2.07
CA HIS A 45 11.20 -18.17 2.11
C HIS A 45 11.77 -19.60 2.14
N GLU A 46 11.23 -20.48 3.00
CA GLU A 46 11.69 -21.87 3.09
C GLU A 46 11.55 -22.64 1.77
N LYS A 47 10.45 -22.41 1.03
CA LYS A 47 10.22 -23.07 -0.27
C LYS A 47 11.15 -22.53 -1.35
N LEU A 48 11.38 -21.22 -1.38
CA LEU A 48 12.32 -20.59 -2.31
C LEU A 48 13.75 -21.08 -2.06
N ASP A 49 14.17 -21.14 -0.80
CA ASP A 49 15.50 -21.62 -0.41
C ASP A 49 15.69 -23.09 -0.79
N ARG A 50 14.71 -23.94 -0.49
CA ARG A 50 14.76 -25.37 -0.85
C ARG A 50 14.85 -25.58 -2.36
N ALA A 51 14.04 -24.85 -3.14
CA ALA A 51 14.08 -24.92 -4.60
C ALA A 51 15.42 -24.42 -5.16
N THR A 52 16.00 -23.40 -4.54
CA THR A 52 17.33 -22.86 -4.89
C THR A 52 18.42 -23.90 -4.61
N VAL A 53 18.41 -24.55 -3.44
CA VAL A 53 19.37 -25.63 -3.11
C VAL A 53 19.27 -26.80 -4.09
N GLU A 54 18.06 -27.23 -4.44
CA GLU A 54 17.85 -28.30 -5.42
C GLU A 54 18.42 -27.92 -6.79
N THR A 55 18.17 -26.68 -7.22
CA THR A 55 18.69 -26.14 -8.48
C THR A 55 20.21 -26.07 -8.49
N LEU A 56 20.82 -25.50 -7.45
CA LEU A 56 22.27 -25.37 -7.32
C LEU A 56 22.97 -26.73 -7.21
N SER A 57 22.35 -27.72 -6.56
CA SER A 57 22.87 -29.09 -6.49
C SER A 57 22.93 -29.80 -7.84
N ARG A 58 22.23 -29.27 -8.85
CA ARG A 58 22.10 -29.81 -10.21
C ARG A 58 22.43 -28.76 -11.27
N ALA A 59 23.16 -27.71 -10.91
CA ALA A 59 23.45 -26.55 -11.77
C ALA A 59 24.09 -26.94 -13.11
N VAL A 60 24.91 -28.01 -13.15
CA VAL A 60 25.52 -28.52 -14.39
C VAL A 60 24.50 -28.90 -15.48
N HIS A 61 23.27 -29.28 -15.10
CA HIS A 61 22.21 -29.61 -16.05
C HIS A 61 21.55 -28.38 -16.66
N TYR A 62 21.76 -27.21 -16.05
CA TYR A 62 21.25 -25.92 -16.49
C TYR A 62 22.36 -25.01 -17.03
N ALA A 63 23.57 -25.56 -17.22
CA ALA A 63 24.70 -24.81 -17.72
C ALA A 63 24.41 -24.34 -19.16
N ASP A 64 24.64 -23.06 -19.39
CA ASP A 64 24.55 -22.45 -20.71
C ASP A 64 25.65 -23.00 -21.63
N HIS A 65 25.32 -23.22 -22.90
CA HIS A 65 26.23 -23.84 -23.86
C HIS A 65 27.43 -22.97 -24.21
N GLU A 66 27.32 -21.64 -24.10
CA GLU A 66 28.38 -20.70 -24.45
C GLU A 66 29.25 -20.38 -23.24
N THR A 67 28.62 -20.03 -22.11
CA THR A 67 29.37 -19.60 -20.90
C THR A 67 29.79 -20.77 -20.03
N SER A 68 29.16 -21.94 -20.19
CA SER A 68 29.30 -23.10 -19.32
C SER A 68 28.99 -22.81 -17.85
N ASN A 69 28.27 -21.72 -17.55
CA ASN A 69 27.77 -21.36 -16.22
C ASN A 69 26.26 -21.57 -16.15
N LEU A 70 25.72 -21.75 -14.95
CA LEU A 70 24.26 -21.65 -14.77
C LEU A 70 23.90 -20.17 -14.88
N GLN A 71 22.92 -19.85 -15.73
CA GLN A 71 22.33 -18.52 -15.87
C GLN A 71 20.84 -18.70 -16.17
N LYS A 72 19.99 -18.57 -15.15
CA LYS A 72 18.56 -18.84 -15.33
C LYS A 72 17.67 -17.93 -14.50
N THR A 73 16.57 -17.53 -15.13
CA THR A 73 15.51 -16.73 -14.52
C THR A 73 14.20 -17.52 -14.50
N TRP A 74 13.53 -17.52 -13.35
CA TRP A 74 12.17 -18.03 -13.16
C TRP A 74 11.31 -16.89 -12.63
N ARG A 75 10.07 -16.75 -13.12
CA ARG A 75 9.18 -15.68 -12.67
C ARG A 75 7.71 -16.07 -12.71
N ASN A 76 6.94 -15.41 -11.86
CA ASN A 76 5.48 -15.28 -11.94
C ASN A 76 5.11 -13.80 -11.65
N ASP A 77 3.83 -13.50 -11.42
CA ASP A 77 3.38 -12.13 -11.21
C ASP A 77 3.87 -11.48 -9.90
N TRP A 78 4.38 -12.29 -8.97
CA TRP A 78 4.72 -11.91 -7.59
C TRP A 78 6.22 -11.94 -7.30
N ILE A 79 6.93 -12.90 -7.88
CA ILE A 79 8.31 -13.24 -7.56
C ILE A 79 9.09 -13.50 -8.86
N ALA A 80 10.29 -12.95 -8.96
CA ALA A 80 11.27 -13.29 -9.98
C ALA A 80 12.60 -13.73 -9.33
N ILE A 81 13.11 -14.89 -9.71
CA ILE A 81 14.36 -15.48 -9.19
C ILE A 81 15.35 -15.60 -10.33
N CYS A 82 16.54 -15.03 -10.15
CA CYS A 82 17.66 -15.12 -11.07
C CYS A 82 18.82 -15.82 -10.36
N ILE A 83 19.35 -16.89 -10.94
CA ILE A 83 20.49 -17.64 -10.39
C ILE A 83 21.61 -17.67 -11.42
N TRP A 84 22.77 -17.17 -10.99
CA TRP A 84 24.03 -17.36 -11.70
C TRP A 84 24.95 -18.23 -10.86
N ALA A 85 25.51 -19.32 -11.43
CA ALA A 85 26.48 -20.14 -10.71
C ALA A 85 27.75 -20.38 -11.52
N ASN A 86 28.90 -20.21 -10.87
CA ASN A 86 30.21 -20.30 -11.48
C ASN A 86 30.67 -21.75 -11.63
N LEU A 87 30.35 -22.35 -12.78
CA LEU A 87 30.77 -23.70 -13.13
C LEU A 87 32.06 -23.70 -13.98
N SER A 88 32.26 -22.66 -14.78
CA SER A 88 33.37 -22.55 -15.73
C SER A 88 34.69 -22.10 -15.12
N LYS A 89 34.65 -21.36 -13.98
CA LYS A 89 35.81 -20.78 -13.30
C LYS A 89 36.72 -19.96 -14.22
N ASN A 90 36.10 -19.06 -14.99
CA ASN A 90 36.79 -18.26 -16.00
C ASN A 90 37.16 -16.85 -15.48
N PRO A 91 38.46 -16.52 -15.32
CA PRO A 91 38.91 -15.22 -14.78
C PRO A 91 38.70 -14.03 -15.73
N ARG A 92 38.20 -14.27 -16.95
CA ARG A 92 37.85 -13.20 -17.90
C ARG A 92 36.47 -12.63 -17.66
N ILE A 93 35.62 -13.34 -16.92
CA ILE A 93 34.28 -12.87 -16.57
C ILE A 93 34.44 -11.79 -15.51
N ARG A 94 34.06 -10.55 -15.85
CA ARG A 94 34.15 -9.40 -14.94
C ARG A 94 32.79 -8.89 -14.47
N GLN A 95 31.74 -9.19 -15.22
CA GLN A 95 30.37 -8.80 -14.94
C GLN A 95 29.43 -9.81 -15.58
N PHE A 96 28.18 -9.83 -15.11
CA PHE A 96 27.12 -10.62 -15.71
C PHE A 96 25.80 -9.84 -15.70
N THR A 97 24.99 -10.01 -16.74
CA THR A 97 23.69 -9.34 -16.91
C THR A 97 22.60 -10.37 -17.15
N PHE A 98 21.53 -10.31 -16.35
CA PHE A 98 20.27 -10.99 -16.67
C PHE A 98 19.41 -10.05 -17.52
N ALA A 99 19.46 -10.22 -18.84
CA ALA A 99 18.76 -9.34 -19.79
C ALA A 99 17.23 -9.29 -19.59
N ASP A 100 16.62 -10.40 -19.15
CA ASP A 100 15.16 -10.50 -18.94
C ASP A 100 14.62 -9.55 -17.86
N VAL A 101 15.47 -9.15 -16.91
CA VAL A 101 15.10 -8.31 -15.75
C VAL A 101 16.00 -7.07 -15.65
N ASP A 102 16.88 -6.89 -16.64
CA ASP A 102 17.89 -5.83 -16.74
C ASP A 102 18.65 -5.50 -15.44
N ILE A 103 19.17 -6.55 -14.79
CA ILE A 103 20.12 -6.43 -13.68
C ILE A 103 21.51 -6.90 -14.10
N THR A 104 22.51 -6.09 -13.79
CA THR A 104 23.92 -6.33 -14.03
C THR A 104 24.68 -6.24 -12.71
N PHE A 105 25.62 -7.14 -12.48
CA PHE A 105 26.50 -7.07 -11.32
C PHE A 105 27.93 -7.43 -11.71
N ASP A 106 28.87 -6.82 -10.99
CA ASP A 106 30.29 -7.10 -11.13
C ASP A 106 30.66 -8.42 -10.45
N ILE A 107 31.64 -9.10 -11.03
CA ILE A 107 32.20 -10.34 -10.50
C ILE A 107 33.67 -10.08 -10.18
N PRO A 108 34.00 -9.75 -8.92
CA PRO A 108 35.36 -9.62 -8.45
C PRO A 108 36.23 -10.81 -8.85
N LYS A 109 37.50 -10.54 -9.21
CA LYS A 109 38.43 -11.54 -9.72
C LYS A 109 38.54 -12.77 -8.80
N PHE A 110 38.54 -12.57 -7.48
CA PHE A 110 38.54 -13.65 -6.49
C PHE A 110 37.35 -14.62 -6.66
N LEU A 111 36.15 -14.09 -6.97
CA LEU A 111 34.94 -14.89 -7.18
C LEU A 111 34.96 -15.66 -8.50
N THR A 112 35.67 -15.17 -9.52
CA THR A 112 35.75 -15.82 -10.84
C THR A 112 36.36 -17.23 -10.80
N LEU A 113 37.18 -17.54 -9.79
CA LEU A 113 37.79 -18.86 -9.59
C LEU A 113 37.16 -19.66 -8.44
N SER A 114 36.22 -19.05 -7.72
CA SER A 114 35.56 -19.62 -6.56
C SER A 114 34.34 -20.46 -6.95
N ASP A 115 34.03 -21.48 -6.14
CA ASP A 115 32.79 -22.24 -6.24
C ASP A 115 31.63 -21.44 -5.61
N CYS A 116 31.19 -20.38 -6.30
CA CYS A 116 30.16 -19.47 -5.80
C CYS A 116 28.98 -19.35 -6.76
N SER A 117 27.87 -18.82 -6.24
CA SER A 117 26.67 -18.50 -6.98
C SER A 117 26.06 -17.19 -6.47
N PHE A 118 25.57 -16.37 -7.38
CA PHE A 118 24.73 -15.22 -7.06
C PHE A 118 23.26 -15.61 -7.20
N LEU A 119 22.48 -15.32 -6.17
CA LEU A 119 21.03 -15.44 -6.15
C LEU A 119 20.43 -14.04 -6.06
N ILE A 120 19.55 -13.72 -7.00
CA ILE A 120 18.77 -12.48 -6.98
C ILE A 120 17.30 -12.86 -6.95
N SER A 121 16.55 -12.40 -5.95
CA SER A 121 15.10 -12.61 -5.86
C SER A 121 14.39 -11.27 -5.70
N PHE A 122 13.51 -10.94 -6.64
CA PHE A 122 12.59 -9.81 -6.54
C PHE A 122 11.26 -10.32 -6.01
N MET A 123 10.71 -9.65 -4.99
CA MET A 123 9.41 -9.96 -4.40
C MET A 123 8.63 -8.66 -4.31
N LYS A 124 7.42 -8.64 -4.87
CA LYS A 124 6.57 -7.43 -4.89
C LYS A 124 5.95 -7.06 -3.55
N PHE A 125 6.16 -7.90 -2.54
CA PHE A 125 5.59 -7.74 -1.22
C PHE A 125 6.69 -7.70 -0.17
N ASP A 126 6.49 -6.82 0.82
CA ASP A 126 7.38 -6.66 1.95
C ASP A 126 6.93 -7.55 3.13
N ASN A 127 7.85 -8.42 3.55
CA ASN A 127 7.69 -9.34 4.66
C ASN A 127 8.46 -8.94 5.92
N TYR A 128 9.26 -7.88 5.84
CA TYR A 128 10.28 -7.54 6.82
C TYR A 128 9.89 -6.32 7.62
N SER A 129 9.38 -5.25 6.97
CA SER A 129 9.07 -4.00 7.68
C SER A 129 8.11 -4.20 8.85
N VAL A 130 7.17 -5.13 8.75
CA VAL A 130 6.23 -5.49 9.84
C VAL A 130 6.91 -5.97 11.13
N GLU A 131 8.16 -6.42 11.06
CA GLU A 131 8.95 -6.87 12.21
C GLU A 131 9.80 -5.73 12.80
N CYS A 132 9.86 -4.59 12.12
CA CYS A 132 10.63 -3.44 12.57
C CYS A 132 9.85 -2.62 13.59
N ALA A 133 10.54 -2.22 14.67
CA ALA A 133 9.92 -1.46 15.76
C ALA A 133 9.37 -0.09 15.32
N SER A 134 9.96 0.55 14.29
CA SER A 134 9.49 1.83 13.75
C SER A 134 8.30 1.71 12.78
N PHE A 135 7.86 0.49 12.44
CA PHE A 135 6.80 0.28 11.45
C PHE A 135 5.42 0.76 11.90
N VAL A 136 5.10 0.55 13.18
CA VAL A 136 3.87 1.02 13.81
C VAL A 136 4.25 2.07 14.86
N PRO A 137 3.70 3.29 14.79
CA PRO A 137 3.98 4.31 15.79
C PRO A 137 3.45 3.88 17.16
N HIS A 138 4.25 4.07 18.21
CA HIS A 138 3.89 3.66 19.57
C HIS A 138 3.25 4.82 20.34
N LYS A 139 1.97 4.67 20.68
CA LYS A 139 1.20 5.64 21.48
C LYS A 139 1.52 5.47 22.96
N ILE A 140 1.95 6.53 23.64
CA ILE A 140 2.17 6.51 25.09
C ILE A 140 0.81 6.37 25.80
N ILE A 141 0.58 5.23 26.44
CA ILE A 141 -0.58 5.05 27.32
C ILE A 141 -0.22 5.69 28.67
N LYS A 142 -0.74 6.89 28.94
CA LYS A 142 -0.62 7.52 30.27
C LYS A 142 -1.42 6.68 31.28
N THR A 143 -0.76 5.75 31.99
CA THR A 143 -1.36 5.08 33.15
C THR A 143 -1.50 6.10 34.27
N ASN A 144 -2.72 6.59 34.50
CA ASN A 144 -3.05 7.37 35.68
C ASN A 144 -2.81 6.51 36.93
N SER A 145 -1.65 6.67 37.54
CA SER A 145 -1.34 6.10 38.86
C SER A 145 -2.17 6.84 39.90
N PRO A 146 -2.87 6.15 40.82
CA PRO A 146 -3.60 6.83 41.89
C PRO A 146 -2.65 7.62 42.77
N ILE A 147 -3.11 8.84 43.08
CA ILE A 147 -2.48 9.88 43.89
C ILE A 147 -1.86 9.32 45.18
N GLY A 148 -0.62 9.77 45.43
CA GLY A 148 0.23 9.29 46.50
C GLY A 148 -0.32 9.48 47.92
N ILE A 149 -0.08 8.47 48.74
CA ILE A 149 -0.06 8.59 50.21
C ILE A 149 1.41 8.70 50.62
N LYS A 150 1.73 9.78 51.32
CA LYS A 150 3.08 10.06 51.84
C LYS A 150 3.53 8.94 52.81
N PRO A 151 4.82 8.56 52.82
CA PRO A 151 5.32 7.50 53.67
C PRO A 151 5.39 7.98 55.14
N ILE A 152 4.82 7.20 56.06
CA ILE A 152 5.09 7.29 57.49
C ILE A 152 6.21 6.30 57.79
N GLU A 153 7.27 6.80 58.42
CA GLU A 153 8.40 6.02 58.94
C GLU A 153 7.93 5.10 60.08
N GLU A 154 8.09 3.78 59.93
CA GLU A 154 8.25 2.89 61.08
C GLU A 154 9.32 1.83 60.83
N THR A 155 10.33 1.88 61.70
CA THR A 155 11.44 0.97 61.85
C THR A 155 11.04 -0.40 62.44
N VAL A 156 11.65 -1.46 61.87
CA VAL A 156 12.15 -2.67 62.57
C VAL A 156 11.11 -3.73 63.01
N THR A 157 10.98 -4.86 62.28
CA THR A 157 11.63 -6.18 62.53
C THR A 157 10.84 -7.39 61.96
N LYS A 158 11.58 -8.26 61.25
CA LYS A 158 11.53 -9.75 61.18
C LYS A 158 10.24 -10.49 60.75
N THR A 159 10.40 -11.19 59.60
CA THR A 159 9.79 -12.47 59.13
C THR A 159 9.55 -13.52 60.25
N PRO A 160 8.72 -14.60 60.10
CA PRO A 160 8.41 -15.35 58.85
C PRO A 160 7.01 -16.07 58.71
N VAL A 161 6.64 -16.40 57.45
CA VAL A 161 6.18 -17.72 56.87
C VAL A 161 4.92 -18.49 57.39
N MET A 162 4.21 -19.11 56.42
CA MET A 162 3.27 -20.27 56.44
C MET A 162 1.80 -20.01 56.83
N ASP A 163 0.76 -20.62 56.26
CA ASP A 163 0.58 -21.55 55.12
C ASP A 163 -0.94 -21.65 54.78
N LEU A 164 -1.21 -22.27 53.63
CA LEU A 164 -2.44 -22.86 53.07
C LEU A 164 -3.64 -23.21 54.00
N ASP A 165 -4.86 -22.99 53.45
CA ASP A 165 -5.94 -23.97 53.18
C ASP A 165 -7.37 -23.44 53.46
N VAL A 166 -8.21 -23.23 52.42
CA VAL A 166 -9.25 -24.15 51.88
C VAL A 166 -10.62 -24.05 52.58
N LEU A 167 -11.66 -23.60 51.83
CA LEU A 167 -12.87 -24.39 51.48
C LEU A 167 -14.23 -23.62 51.49
N HIS A 168 -15.00 -23.85 50.39
CA HIS A 168 -16.49 -23.84 50.22
C HIS A 168 -17.23 -22.48 50.19
N ARG A 169 -17.89 -22.10 49.08
CA ARG A 169 -19.09 -22.61 48.36
C ARG A 169 -20.43 -22.08 48.91
N VAL A 170 -21.14 -21.37 48.01
CA VAL A 170 -22.61 -21.22 47.85
C VAL A 170 -23.27 -20.38 48.96
N THR A 171 -23.98 -19.29 48.67
CA THR A 171 -25.38 -19.30 48.19
C THR A 171 -25.79 -18.03 47.42
N THR A 172 -26.74 -18.26 46.52
CA THR A 172 -27.67 -17.39 45.78
C THR A 172 -28.47 -16.40 46.65
N GLU A 173 -28.89 -15.27 46.07
CA GLU A 173 -30.30 -14.88 45.84
C GLU A 173 -30.45 -13.39 45.47
N GLU A 174 -31.15 -13.10 44.36
CA GLU A 174 -31.89 -11.84 44.15
C GLU A 174 -33.19 -11.87 44.98
N PRO A 175 -33.91 -10.75 45.24
CA PRO A 175 -34.91 -10.28 44.26
C PRO A 175 -35.23 -8.76 44.24
N HIS A 176 -36.09 -8.45 43.28
CA HIS A 176 -36.74 -7.23 42.76
C HIS A 176 -37.68 -6.39 43.69
N THR A 177 -38.13 -5.24 43.12
CA THR A 177 -39.42 -4.47 43.24
C THR A 177 -39.63 -3.58 44.49
N ASP A 178 -40.29 -2.40 44.54
CA ASP A 178 -41.28 -1.60 43.75
C ASP A 178 -41.24 -0.12 44.27
N VAL A 179 -41.41 1.00 43.53
CA VAL A 179 -42.61 1.66 42.94
C VAL A 179 -43.57 2.40 43.93
N PHE A 180 -43.55 3.75 43.86
CA PHE A 180 -44.55 4.80 44.20
C PHE A 180 -45.01 5.12 45.65
N SER A 181 -44.90 6.39 46.07
CA SER A 181 -46.03 7.32 46.41
C SER A 181 -45.57 8.57 47.19
N GLU A 182 -46.00 9.78 46.79
CA GLU A 182 -46.79 10.71 47.64
C GLU A 182 -47.14 12.03 46.90
N TYR A 183 -48.38 12.49 47.09
CA TYR A 183 -49.01 13.70 46.55
C TYR A 183 -49.42 14.63 47.71
N ASP A 184 -49.75 15.90 47.36
CA ASP A 184 -50.56 16.95 48.06
C ASP A 184 -49.79 18.06 48.82
N LYS A 185 -50.10 19.39 48.80
CA LYS A 185 -51.29 20.19 48.38
C LYS A 185 -51.04 21.75 48.41
N ILE A 186 -51.73 22.50 47.51
CA ILE A 186 -52.47 23.83 47.61
C ILE A 186 -51.67 25.17 47.76
N SER A 187 -51.58 26.15 46.82
CA SER A 187 -52.47 27.19 46.16
C SER A 187 -52.31 28.65 46.73
N PRO A 188 -52.90 29.75 46.17
CA PRO A 188 -52.38 30.66 45.12
C PRO A 188 -52.36 32.19 45.50
N SER A 189 -51.75 33.10 44.70
CA SER A 189 -52.18 34.51 44.52
C SER A 189 -51.41 35.34 43.46
N GLU A 190 -52.19 35.85 42.49
CA GLU A 190 -52.25 37.18 41.83
C GLU A 190 -51.00 37.94 41.31
N ASP A 191 -50.93 38.02 39.97
CA ASP A 191 -50.68 39.14 39.02
C ASP A 191 -49.77 40.32 39.39
N VAL A 192 -48.65 40.48 38.65
CA VAL A 192 -48.15 41.77 38.10
C VAL A 192 -47.36 41.55 36.79
N ASP A 193 -47.58 42.47 35.84
CA ASP A 193 -47.14 42.60 34.45
C ASP A 193 -45.62 42.62 34.11
N GLU A 194 -45.37 42.35 32.81
CA GLU A 194 -44.28 42.81 31.91
C GLU A 194 -42.79 42.46 32.17
N THR A 195 -42.26 41.52 31.38
CA THR A 195 -41.28 41.76 30.28
C THR A 195 -40.82 40.43 29.69
N ALA A 196 -41.10 40.22 28.40
CA ALA A 196 -40.63 39.06 27.65
C ALA A 196 -39.14 39.24 27.31
N ALA A 197 -38.27 38.71 28.16
CA ALA A 197 -36.94 38.30 27.77
C ALA A 197 -37.03 36.81 27.43
N GLU A 198 -36.96 36.47 26.15
CA GLU A 198 -36.75 35.09 25.71
C GLU A 198 -35.46 34.59 26.37
N ARG A 199 -35.62 33.77 27.41
CA ARG A 199 -34.53 32.98 27.96
C ARG A 199 -34.14 32.00 26.87
N GLU A 200 -32.92 32.12 26.34
CA GLU A 200 -32.25 30.97 25.74
C GLU A 200 -32.32 29.82 26.75
N GLU A 201 -33.14 28.82 26.48
CA GLU A 201 -32.97 27.51 27.11
C GLU A 201 -31.61 27.02 26.66
N VAL A 202 -30.62 27.19 27.54
CA VAL A 202 -29.36 26.48 27.49
C VAL A 202 -29.71 25.00 27.65
N LEU A 203 -29.98 24.33 26.53
CA LEU A 203 -29.99 22.88 26.44
C LEU A 203 -28.61 22.42 26.88
N GLU A 204 -28.52 21.92 28.11
CA GLU A 204 -27.32 21.23 28.57
C GLU A 204 -27.04 20.09 27.58
N PRO A 205 -25.82 20.03 27.00
CA PRO A 205 -25.50 19.02 26.00
C PRO A 205 -25.71 17.63 26.62
N PRO A 206 -26.24 16.65 25.85
CA PRO A 206 -26.38 15.28 26.31
C PRO A 206 -25.06 14.77 26.93
N PRO A 207 -25.08 13.88 27.94
CA PRO A 207 -23.87 13.35 28.57
C PRO A 207 -22.86 12.74 27.58
N GLU A 208 -23.36 12.28 26.43
CA GLU A 208 -22.61 11.73 25.31
C GLU A 208 -21.73 12.79 24.59
N ASP A 209 -22.11 14.07 24.66
CA ASP A 209 -21.39 15.20 24.06
C ASP A 209 -20.36 15.85 24.99
N LEU A 210 -20.31 15.43 26.26
CA LEU A 210 -19.34 15.89 27.26
C LEU A 210 -18.02 15.10 27.24
N VAL A 211 -17.81 14.20 26.27
CA VAL A 211 -16.52 13.53 26.10
C VAL A 211 -15.47 14.60 25.79
N PRO A 212 -14.49 14.86 26.68
CA PRO A 212 -13.41 15.80 26.40
C PRO A 212 -12.66 15.33 25.16
N THR A 213 -12.25 16.26 24.29
CA THR A 213 -11.30 15.94 23.21
C THR A 213 -10.10 15.24 23.87
N PRO A 214 -9.74 14.02 23.47
CA PRO A 214 -8.55 13.36 23.99
C PRO A 214 -7.35 14.30 23.83
N GLU A 215 -6.46 14.37 24.82
CA GLU A 215 -5.19 15.06 24.62
C GLU A 215 -4.50 14.48 23.38
N PRO A 216 -3.81 15.31 22.56
CA PRO A 216 -3.04 14.80 21.43
C PRO A 216 -2.13 13.68 21.90
N ASP A 217 -2.13 12.58 21.15
CA ASP A 217 -1.30 11.43 21.48
C ASP A 217 0.17 11.84 21.54
N GLU A 218 0.80 11.57 22.68
CA GLU A 218 2.26 11.64 22.79
C GLU A 218 2.81 10.34 22.19
N TRP A 219 3.53 10.46 21.08
CA TRP A 219 4.18 9.34 20.40
C TRP A 219 5.62 9.21 20.87
N GLU A 220 6.04 8.00 21.22
CA GLU A 220 7.43 7.73 21.54
C GLU A 220 8.18 7.38 20.24
N ARG A 221 9.19 8.20 19.88
CA ARG A 221 10.10 7.83 18.81
C ARG A 221 11.00 6.70 19.30
N VAL A 222 10.98 5.59 18.59
CA VAL A 222 11.82 4.43 18.89
C VAL A 222 13.29 4.83 18.77
N GLU A 223 14.12 4.44 19.73
CA GLU A 223 15.57 4.60 19.61
C GLU A 223 16.11 3.64 18.55
N LEU A 224 16.50 4.19 17.39
CA LEU A 224 17.07 3.46 16.27
C LEU A 224 18.59 3.67 16.19
N PHE A 225 19.29 2.76 15.53
CA PHE A 225 20.70 2.98 15.18
C PHE A 225 20.83 4.17 14.22
N SER A 226 21.97 4.87 14.26
CA SER A 226 22.18 6.07 13.43
C SER A 226 22.10 5.82 11.92
N ASP A 227 22.33 4.57 11.49
CA ASP A 227 22.26 4.15 10.10
C ASP A 227 20.96 3.37 9.77
N ALA A 228 20.03 3.26 10.72
CA ALA A 228 18.75 2.60 10.52
C ALA A 228 17.73 3.54 9.85
N VAL A 229 16.84 2.97 9.05
CA VAL A 229 15.75 3.69 8.39
C VAL A 229 14.55 3.76 9.32
N ASP A 230 14.08 4.98 9.59
CA ASP A 230 12.84 5.19 10.33
C ASP A 230 11.64 4.96 9.40
N LEU A 231 10.89 3.89 9.65
CA LEU A 231 9.69 3.60 8.88
C LEU A 231 8.54 4.57 9.20
N GLY A 232 8.64 5.37 10.25
CA GLY A 232 7.74 6.50 10.48
C GLY A 232 7.89 7.60 9.42
N GLU A 233 9.10 7.80 8.89
CA GLU A 233 9.43 8.83 7.91
C GLU A 233 9.51 8.27 6.47
N TYR A 234 9.84 6.99 6.30
CA TYR A 234 10.03 6.36 4.99
C TYR A 234 9.16 5.11 4.81
N HIS A 235 8.83 4.77 3.57
CA HIS A 235 8.21 3.49 3.23
C HIS A 235 8.94 2.78 2.10
N VAL A 236 8.77 1.46 2.06
CA VAL A 236 9.26 0.60 0.98
C VAL A 236 8.40 0.81 -0.26
N ILE A 237 9.04 1.07 -1.40
CA ILE A 237 8.39 1.15 -2.72
C ILE A 237 8.78 -0.05 -3.58
N GLY A 238 7.85 -0.53 -4.41
CA GLY A 238 8.06 -1.61 -5.36
C GLY A 238 8.28 -3.03 -4.81
N GLY A 239 8.56 -3.18 -3.52
CA GLY A 239 8.81 -4.47 -2.87
C GLY A 239 10.27 -4.62 -2.41
N VAL A 240 10.77 -5.85 -2.39
CA VAL A 240 12.09 -6.18 -1.83
C VAL A 240 12.95 -6.96 -2.83
N ILE A 241 14.26 -6.76 -2.73
CA ILE A 241 15.28 -7.37 -3.60
C ILE A 241 16.28 -8.13 -2.72
N ARG A 242 16.30 -9.46 -2.80
CA ARG A 242 17.30 -10.29 -2.14
C ARG A 242 18.49 -10.50 -3.07
N PHE A 243 19.68 -10.09 -2.64
CA PHE A 243 20.94 -10.24 -3.38
C PHE A 243 21.95 -11.01 -2.53
N ASP A 244 22.04 -12.33 -2.76
CA ASP A 244 22.83 -13.25 -1.96
C ASP A 244 24.03 -13.81 -2.75
N LEU A 245 25.15 -13.99 -2.04
CA LEU A 245 26.30 -14.75 -2.51
C LEU A 245 26.38 -16.08 -1.74
N LEU A 246 26.36 -17.19 -2.48
CA LEU A 246 26.20 -18.54 -1.95
C LEU A 246 27.35 -19.45 -2.37
N ASN A 247 27.67 -20.45 -1.54
CA ASN A 247 28.55 -21.55 -1.91
C ASN A 247 27.86 -22.45 -2.95
N LEU A 248 28.57 -22.75 -4.03
CA LEU A 248 28.08 -23.69 -5.04
C LEU A 248 28.29 -25.13 -4.56
N PRO A 249 27.22 -25.94 -4.41
CA PRO A 249 27.36 -27.34 -4.02
C PRO A 249 28.14 -28.15 -5.05
N ARG A 250 28.67 -29.30 -4.61
CA ARG A 250 29.35 -30.24 -5.51
C ARG A 250 28.39 -30.73 -6.58
N GLN A 251 28.83 -30.61 -7.84
CA GLN A 251 28.02 -31.00 -8.99
C GLN A 251 28.04 -32.51 -9.24
N PRO A 252 26.95 -33.09 -9.79
CA PRO A 252 26.90 -34.49 -10.16
C PRO A 252 27.97 -34.87 -11.18
N ARG A 253 28.58 -36.04 -10.99
CA ARG A 253 29.56 -36.61 -11.91
C ARG A 253 29.07 -37.93 -12.45
N SER A 254 29.15 -38.10 -13.76
CA SER A 254 28.83 -39.36 -14.43
C SER A 254 30.04 -40.29 -14.43
N GLY A 255 29.85 -41.54 -14.00
CA GLY A 255 30.86 -42.59 -14.02
C GLY A 255 30.25 -43.98 -14.03
N ARG A 256 30.71 -44.85 -14.95
CA ARG A 256 30.24 -46.24 -15.10
C ARG A 256 28.70 -46.38 -15.21
N GLY A 257 28.03 -45.48 -15.92
CA GLY A 257 26.58 -45.48 -16.09
C GLY A 257 25.77 -44.90 -14.92
N TRP A 258 26.44 -44.48 -13.84
CA TRP A 258 25.80 -43.83 -12.68
C TRP A 258 26.10 -42.33 -12.67
N SER A 259 25.17 -41.53 -12.15
CA SER A 259 25.41 -40.13 -11.78
C SER A 259 25.49 -40.06 -10.25
N ILE A 260 26.61 -39.59 -9.71
CA ILE A 260 26.88 -39.55 -8.27
C ILE A 260 27.16 -38.11 -7.86
N THR A 261 26.52 -37.65 -6.79
CA THR A 261 26.77 -36.34 -6.19
C THR A 261 26.71 -36.40 -4.66
N THR A 262 27.31 -35.42 -4.00
CA THR A 262 27.17 -35.24 -2.55
C THR A 262 25.91 -34.42 -2.29
N CYS A 263 24.90 -35.03 -1.66
CA CYS A 263 23.67 -34.33 -1.30
C CYS A 263 23.94 -33.33 -0.16
N VAL A 264 23.37 -32.13 -0.26
CA VAL A 264 23.31 -31.15 0.82
C VAL A 264 22.23 -31.58 1.81
N ARG A 265 22.59 -31.91 3.06
CA ARG A 265 21.63 -32.29 4.12
C ARG A 265 22.01 -31.63 5.46
N PRO A 266 21.12 -30.85 6.08
CA PRO A 266 19.82 -30.39 5.56
C PRO A 266 19.98 -29.48 4.32
N PRO A 267 18.95 -29.36 3.45
CA PRO A 267 19.04 -28.59 2.20
C PRO A 267 18.94 -27.09 2.47
N ASN A 268 19.94 -26.55 3.17
CA ASN A 268 20.01 -25.14 3.53
C ASN A 268 20.98 -24.42 2.59
N LEU A 269 20.63 -23.19 2.22
CA LEU A 269 21.57 -22.32 1.52
C LEU A 269 22.78 -22.05 2.43
N GLN A 270 23.97 -22.08 1.85
CA GLN A 270 25.22 -21.84 2.56
C GLN A 270 25.79 -20.51 2.05
N PRO A 271 25.73 -19.43 2.84
CA PRO A 271 26.33 -18.16 2.46
C PRO A 271 27.81 -18.33 2.14
N PHE A 272 28.28 -17.65 1.11
CA PHE A 272 29.70 -17.58 0.79
C PHE A 272 30.32 -16.43 1.59
N GLU A 273 31.39 -16.70 2.33
CA GLU A 273 32.04 -15.68 3.15
C GLU A 273 32.83 -14.69 2.29
N TYR A 274 32.26 -13.50 2.10
CA TYR A 274 32.86 -12.40 1.36
C TYR A 274 32.94 -11.14 2.22
N ILE A 275 34.08 -10.96 2.85
CA ILE A 275 34.39 -9.77 3.64
C ILE A 275 35.20 -8.82 2.77
N VAL A 276 34.68 -7.62 2.55
CA VAL A 276 35.36 -6.57 1.80
C VAL A 276 36.59 -6.08 2.56
N ASP A 277 37.71 -5.91 1.86
CA ASP A 277 38.92 -5.34 2.43
C ASP A 277 38.76 -3.83 2.66
N THR A 278 38.52 -3.40 3.90
CA THR A 278 38.60 -1.98 4.28
C THR A 278 40.05 -1.57 4.59
N ILE A 279 40.41 -0.32 4.27
CA ILE A 279 41.77 0.26 4.38
C ILE A 279 42.39 0.10 5.80
N GLN A 280 41.58 -0.16 6.83
CA GLN A 280 42.05 -0.39 8.20
C GLN A 280 42.63 -1.79 8.45
N ASN A 281 42.26 -2.82 7.66
CA ASN A 281 42.74 -4.20 7.83
C ASN A 281 44.19 -4.42 7.34
N THR A 282 44.87 -3.38 6.86
CA THR A 282 46.27 -3.40 6.42
C THR A 282 47.28 -2.86 7.44
N GLN A 283 46.87 -2.52 8.67
CA GLN A 283 47.83 -2.21 9.75
C GLN A 283 48.22 -3.47 10.53
N THR A 284 49.01 -4.35 9.91
CA THR A 284 49.85 -5.29 10.66
C THR A 284 51.12 -4.58 11.14
N ASN A 285 51.40 -4.70 12.44
CA ASN A 285 52.56 -4.18 13.18
C ASN A 285 53.88 -4.16 12.37
N PRO A 286 54.61 -3.03 12.33
CA PRO A 286 55.90 -2.92 11.62
C PRO A 286 57.11 -3.44 12.42
N GLU A 287 56.92 -4.38 13.35
CA GLU A 287 58.01 -4.97 14.13
C GLU A 287 57.93 -6.51 14.12
N GLN A 288 58.24 -7.10 12.95
CA GLN A 288 58.89 -8.42 12.79
C GLN A 288 58.76 -8.84 11.32
N THR A 289 59.51 -8.21 10.40
CA THR A 289 59.72 -8.79 9.06
C THR A 289 61.06 -8.35 8.47
N GLU A 290 62.16 -8.68 9.15
CA GLU A 290 63.42 -8.94 8.46
C GLU A 290 63.64 -10.46 8.53
N LEU A 291 63.76 -11.10 7.36
CA LEU A 291 63.84 -12.56 7.09
C LEU A 291 62.52 -13.28 6.75
N ALA A 292 61.82 -12.80 5.71
CA ALA A 292 60.98 -13.67 4.87
C ALA A 292 60.81 -13.11 3.44
N GLU A 293 61.92 -12.87 2.73
CA GLU A 293 61.87 -12.79 1.27
C GLU A 293 61.63 -14.19 0.71
N LYS A 294 60.36 -14.61 0.59
CA LYS A 294 59.91 -15.73 -0.26
C LYS A 294 58.37 -15.72 -0.42
N LYS A 295 57.94 -15.33 -1.63
CA LYS A 295 56.57 -15.35 -2.17
C LYS A 295 55.53 -14.57 -1.35
N GLU A 296 55.42 -13.27 -1.64
CA GLU A 296 54.13 -12.60 -1.54
C GLU A 296 53.19 -13.23 -2.58
N GLU A 297 52.35 -14.17 -2.14
CA GLU A 297 51.10 -14.42 -2.84
C GLU A 297 50.34 -13.09 -2.81
N ARG A 298 50.15 -12.44 -3.97
CA ARG A 298 49.30 -11.26 -4.08
C ARG A 298 47.93 -11.66 -3.52
N LYS A 299 47.61 -11.22 -2.31
CA LYS A 299 46.30 -11.41 -1.70
C LYS A 299 45.31 -10.78 -2.69
N ASP A 300 44.45 -11.60 -3.29
CA ASP A 300 43.46 -11.09 -4.24
C ASP A 300 42.51 -10.18 -3.44
N GLU A 301 42.58 -8.88 -3.69
CA GLU A 301 41.73 -7.87 -3.04
C GLU A 301 40.25 -8.22 -3.23
N LYS A 302 39.48 -8.05 -2.17
CA LYS A 302 38.02 -8.25 -2.16
C LYS A 302 37.31 -6.89 -2.16
N PRO A 303 37.04 -6.29 -3.34
CA PRO A 303 36.32 -5.03 -3.43
C PRO A 303 34.82 -5.21 -3.18
N PRO A 304 34.08 -4.13 -2.85
CA PRO A 304 32.61 -4.13 -2.95
C PRO A 304 32.13 -4.54 -4.35
N VAL A 305 30.90 -5.06 -4.43
CA VAL A 305 30.26 -5.44 -5.69
C VAL A 305 29.38 -4.29 -6.18
N GLN A 306 29.58 -3.86 -7.42
CA GLN A 306 28.67 -2.93 -8.07
C GLN A 306 27.49 -3.70 -8.65
N VAL A 307 26.28 -3.19 -8.43
CA VAL A 307 25.03 -3.73 -8.98
C VAL A 307 24.29 -2.59 -9.66
N LYS A 308 23.87 -2.82 -10.90
CA LYS A 308 23.14 -1.88 -11.74
C LYS A 308 21.85 -2.53 -12.18
N PHE A 309 20.71 -1.88 -11.97
CA PHE A 309 19.42 -2.39 -12.44
C PHE A 309 18.48 -1.26 -12.83
N ARG A 310 17.63 -1.55 -13.83
CA ARG A 310 16.55 -0.67 -14.24
C ARG A 310 15.28 -1.00 -13.46
N LEU A 311 14.70 0.02 -12.84
CA LEU A 311 13.42 -0.05 -12.17
C LEU A 311 12.28 -0.10 -13.19
N PRO A 312 11.20 -0.84 -12.89
CA PRO A 312 10.01 -0.84 -13.73
C PRO A 312 9.42 0.58 -13.87
N PRO A 313 8.82 0.93 -15.03
CA PRO A 313 8.17 2.23 -15.22
C PRO A 313 6.99 2.51 -14.30
N CYS A 314 6.42 1.47 -13.67
CA CYS A 314 5.35 1.63 -12.70
C CYS A 314 5.80 2.21 -11.35
N LEU A 315 7.11 2.37 -11.14
CA LEU A 315 7.67 3.03 -9.95
C LEU A 315 7.91 4.51 -10.26
N VAL A 316 7.13 5.36 -9.61
CA VAL A 316 7.28 6.81 -9.55
C VAL A 316 8.29 7.12 -8.45
N ILE A 317 9.41 7.70 -8.82
CA ILE A 317 10.47 8.10 -7.89
C ILE A 317 10.72 9.58 -8.10
N ALA A 318 10.21 10.39 -7.19
CA ALA A 318 10.20 11.85 -7.35
C ALA A 318 11.47 12.52 -6.82
N GLU A 319 12.24 11.83 -5.98
CA GLU A 319 13.51 12.30 -5.43
C GLU A 319 14.55 11.17 -5.42
N LYS A 320 15.81 11.50 -5.10
CA LYS A 320 16.85 10.47 -4.98
C LYS A 320 16.45 9.44 -3.91
N PRO A 321 16.23 8.16 -4.25
CA PRO A 321 15.70 7.19 -3.31
C PRO A 321 16.74 6.78 -2.28
N LEU A 322 16.28 6.36 -1.11
CA LEU A 322 17.12 5.77 -0.08
C LEU A 322 17.19 4.24 -0.28
N LEU A 323 18.39 3.67 -0.15
CA LEU A 323 18.60 2.21 -0.22
C LEU A 323 19.03 1.69 1.15
N ALA A 324 18.43 0.60 1.59
CA ALA A 324 18.81 -0.07 2.82
C ALA A 324 18.68 -1.58 2.73
N ARG A 325 19.44 -2.31 3.56
CA ARG A 325 19.34 -3.75 3.75
C ARG A 325 18.62 -4.11 5.03
N TRP A 326 17.99 -5.27 5.04
CA TRP A 326 17.47 -5.87 6.24
C TRP A 326 18.61 -6.41 7.12
N ASP A 327 18.58 -6.06 8.41
CA ASP A 327 19.43 -6.64 9.44
C ASP A 327 18.59 -7.54 10.35
N PRO A 328 18.66 -8.88 10.19
CA PRO A 328 17.83 -9.82 10.92
C PRO A 328 18.23 -9.98 12.39
N GLU A 329 19.38 -9.45 12.84
CA GLU A 329 19.78 -9.53 14.25
C GLU A 329 19.02 -8.53 15.11
N VAL A 330 18.70 -7.37 14.53
CA VAL A 330 18.02 -6.25 15.20
C VAL A 330 16.63 -5.97 14.64
N ASN A 331 16.23 -6.67 13.55
CA ASN A 331 15.00 -6.45 12.80
C ASN A 331 14.83 -4.99 12.35
N GLN A 332 15.87 -4.46 11.69
CA GLN A 332 15.87 -3.08 11.18
C GLN A 332 16.42 -3.01 9.76
N TRP A 333 15.89 -2.07 8.98
CA TRP A 333 16.49 -1.67 7.72
C TRP A 333 17.67 -0.74 7.99
N ARG A 334 18.84 -1.04 7.42
CA ARG A 334 20.10 -0.31 7.64
C ARG A 334 20.74 0.10 6.33
N THR A 335 21.24 1.32 6.29
CA THR A 335 21.97 1.89 5.16
C THR A 335 23.43 1.41 5.13
N SER A 336 23.95 0.86 6.25
CA SER A 336 25.33 0.36 6.29
C SER A 336 25.60 -0.77 5.31
N GLY A 337 26.66 -0.58 4.54
CA GLY A 337 27.17 -1.55 3.56
C GLY A 337 26.54 -1.43 2.17
N ILE A 338 25.61 -0.50 1.96
CA ILE A 338 25.03 -0.19 0.64
C ILE A 338 25.21 1.29 0.36
N GLU A 339 25.73 1.62 -0.81
CA GLU A 339 25.93 2.98 -1.26
C GLU A 339 25.25 3.18 -2.62
N LEU A 340 24.37 4.18 -2.73
CA LEU A 340 23.76 4.60 -3.98
C LEU A 340 24.73 5.52 -4.74
N GLU A 341 25.37 5.00 -5.78
CA GLU A 341 26.37 5.73 -6.57
C GLU A 341 25.72 6.67 -7.59
N GLU A 342 24.73 6.15 -8.33
CA GLU A 342 24.08 6.87 -9.42
C GLU A 342 22.58 6.53 -9.45
N PHE A 343 21.76 7.57 -9.56
CA PHE A 343 20.34 7.45 -9.87
C PHE A 343 20.07 8.30 -11.11
N LYS A 344 19.63 7.67 -12.19
CA LYS A 344 19.21 8.35 -13.41
C LYS A 344 17.70 8.28 -13.53
N GLU A 345 17.05 9.37 -13.15
CA GLU A 345 15.59 9.51 -13.16
C GLU A 345 15.00 9.20 -14.54
N ASP A 346 15.55 9.79 -15.61
CA ASP A 346 15.05 9.59 -16.99
C ASP A 346 15.08 8.13 -17.48
N GLU A 347 16.02 7.32 -16.98
CA GLU A 347 16.18 5.92 -17.37
C GLU A 347 15.58 4.96 -16.33
N ASN A 348 15.06 5.47 -15.21
CA ASN A 348 14.72 4.72 -14.01
C ASN A 348 15.83 3.74 -13.62
N LEU A 349 17.09 4.19 -13.66
CA LEU A 349 18.26 3.35 -13.46
C LEU A 349 18.93 3.63 -12.10
N ILE A 350 19.16 2.57 -11.33
CA ILE A 350 19.93 2.61 -10.09
C ILE A 350 21.27 1.90 -10.30
N VAL A 351 22.35 2.54 -9.86
CA VAL A 351 23.67 1.93 -9.68
C VAL A 351 24.04 2.03 -8.21
N LEU A 352 24.19 0.88 -7.57
CA LEU A 352 24.60 0.76 -6.18
C LEU A 352 25.92 0.00 -6.06
N ARG A 353 26.63 0.27 -4.98
CA ARG A 353 27.78 -0.49 -4.54
C ARG A 353 27.47 -1.13 -3.19
N THR A 354 27.64 -2.43 -3.08
CA THR A 354 27.38 -3.17 -1.84
C THR A 354 28.60 -3.90 -1.33
N SER A 355 28.86 -3.80 -0.03
CA SER A 355 29.88 -4.56 0.70
C SER A 355 29.30 -5.75 1.48
N VAL A 356 27.99 -5.92 1.42
CA VAL A 356 27.21 -6.91 2.15
C VAL A 356 26.20 -7.58 1.22
N PHE A 357 25.79 -8.81 1.55
CA PHE A 357 24.80 -9.58 0.81
C PHE A 357 23.57 -9.79 1.70
N GLY A 358 22.38 -9.78 1.11
CA GLY A 358 21.12 -9.96 1.84
C GLY A 358 19.93 -9.29 1.15
N THR A 359 18.84 -9.14 1.89
CA THR A 359 17.64 -8.45 1.42
C THR A 359 17.79 -6.94 1.49
N MET A 360 17.38 -6.27 0.41
CA MET A 360 17.47 -4.84 0.19
C MET A 360 16.08 -4.30 -0.19
N ALA A 361 15.84 -3.02 0.06
CA ALA A 361 14.64 -2.32 -0.36
C ALA A 361 14.95 -0.88 -0.77
N ILE A 362 14.03 -0.31 -1.54
CA ILE A 362 14.06 1.07 -2.00
C ILE A 362 13.05 1.83 -1.15
N PHE A 363 13.47 2.97 -0.62
CA PHE A 363 12.69 3.79 0.29
C PHE A 363 12.46 5.18 -0.30
N GLN A 364 11.27 5.71 -0.03
CA GLN A 364 10.90 7.08 -0.34
C GLN A 364 10.25 7.72 0.89
N ASP A 365 10.37 9.04 1.02
CA ASP A 365 9.68 9.80 2.06
C ASP A 365 8.18 9.47 2.02
N PHE A 366 7.65 9.10 3.18
CA PHE A 366 6.24 8.77 3.37
C PHE A 366 5.33 9.97 3.13
N HIS A 367 5.79 11.18 3.47
CA HIS A 367 5.03 12.42 3.44
C HIS A 367 5.34 13.27 2.20
N ILE A 368 5.94 12.68 1.16
CA ILE A 368 6.44 13.42 -0.01
C ILE A 368 5.38 14.29 -0.72
N ASN A 369 4.10 13.91 -0.65
CA ASN A 369 2.98 14.68 -1.23
C ASN A 369 2.19 15.49 -0.20
N MET A 370 2.65 15.55 1.05
CA MET A 370 1.99 16.24 2.16
C MET A 370 2.84 17.43 2.63
N PRO A 371 2.23 18.58 2.98
CA PRO A 371 0.80 18.86 2.95
C PRO A 371 0.25 18.95 1.51
N PHE A 372 -1.03 18.64 1.35
CA PHE A 372 -1.76 18.82 0.11
C PHE A 372 -1.90 20.31 -0.19
N GLN A 373 -1.72 20.68 -1.46
CA GLN A 373 -1.83 22.06 -1.91
C GLN A 373 -3.28 22.44 -2.25
N ALA A 374 -4.07 21.47 -2.70
CA ALA A 374 -5.48 21.63 -3.00
C ALA A 374 -6.17 20.27 -3.08
N TRP A 375 -7.48 20.26 -2.86
CA TRP A 375 -8.32 19.10 -3.17
C TRP A 375 -9.75 19.53 -3.54
N GLU A 376 -10.41 18.71 -4.36
CA GLU A 376 -11.79 18.90 -4.80
C GLU A 376 -12.49 17.54 -4.90
N LEU A 377 -13.62 17.39 -4.21
CA LEU A 377 -14.56 16.29 -4.36
C LEU A 377 -15.77 16.79 -5.13
N ARG A 378 -15.95 16.32 -6.37
CA ARG A 378 -17.02 16.78 -7.26
C ARG A 378 -17.96 15.64 -7.66
N PRO A 379 -19.29 15.76 -7.43
CA PRO A 379 -20.28 14.82 -7.96
C PRO A 379 -20.23 14.75 -9.49
N LEU A 380 -20.47 13.56 -10.02
CA LEU A 380 -20.77 13.34 -11.42
C LEU A 380 -22.25 12.97 -11.61
N PRO A 381 -22.79 13.07 -12.84
CA PRO A 381 -24.15 12.67 -13.12
C PRO A 381 -24.44 11.23 -12.70
N PHE A 382 -25.66 10.94 -12.24
CA PHE A 382 -26.03 9.58 -11.85
C PHE A 382 -25.72 8.56 -12.96
N HIS A 383 -25.00 7.49 -12.61
CA HIS A 383 -24.68 6.44 -13.56
C HIS A 383 -25.93 5.61 -13.84
N GLN A 384 -26.30 5.51 -15.13
CA GLN A 384 -27.40 4.69 -15.60
C GLN A 384 -26.93 3.74 -16.69
N ILE A 385 -27.28 2.46 -16.58
CA ILE A 385 -27.01 1.49 -17.65
C ILE A 385 -27.80 1.90 -18.89
N LYS A 386 -27.09 2.31 -19.95
CA LYS A 386 -27.71 2.51 -21.27
C LYS A 386 -28.12 1.16 -21.83
N THR A 387 -29.34 0.71 -21.53
CA THR A 387 -29.94 -0.44 -22.21
C THR A 387 -30.16 -0.03 -23.67
N VAL A 388 -29.33 -0.54 -24.59
CA VAL A 388 -29.53 -0.33 -26.03
C VAL A 388 -30.79 -1.08 -26.45
N THR A 389 -31.93 -0.42 -26.29
CA THR A 389 -33.18 -0.84 -26.89
C THR A 389 -33.22 -0.19 -28.27
N GLY A 390 -33.05 -1.00 -29.32
CA GLY A 390 -33.08 -0.51 -30.68
C GLY A 390 -34.43 0.11 -31.03
N ALA A 391 -34.52 1.44 -31.02
CA ALA A 391 -35.37 2.25 -31.91
C ALA A 391 -35.14 3.77 -31.68
N GLN A 392 -34.43 4.36 -32.64
CA GLN A 392 -34.54 5.72 -33.18
C GLN A 392 -34.01 6.96 -32.45
N SER A 393 -33.32 7.74 -33.29
CA SER A 393 -32.96 9.18 -33.28
C SER A 393 -31.86 9.66 -32.33
N VAL A 394 -30.68 9.72 -32.94
CA VAL A 394 -29.48 10.51 -32.65
C VAL A 394 -29.81 11.91 -32.11
N SER A 395 -29.33 12.20 -30.90
CA SER A 395 -28.70 13.50 -30.62
C SER A 395 -27.36 13.20 -29.97
N ALA A 396 -26.30 13.59 -30.67
CA ALA A 396 -24.92 13.43 -30.25
C ALA A 396 -24.56 14.54 -29.26
N ALA A 397 -23.98 14.17 -28.12
CA ALA A 397 -23.14 15.02 -27.31
C ALA A 397 -21.92 14.19 -26.90
N THR A 398 -20.90 14.31 -27.77
CA THR A 398 -19.45 14.34 -27.48
C THR A 398 -18.91 13.43 -26.37
N ASN A 399 -18.50 12.22 -26.78
CA ASN A 399 -17.26 11.63 -26.29
C ASN A 399 -16.16 12.10 -27.25
N ASP A 400 -15.19 12.87 -26.78
CA ASP A 400 -14.03 13.26 -27.58
C ASP A 400 -12.75 12.87 -26.83
N TYR A 401 -12.24 11.69 -27.16
CA TYR A 401 -10.84 11.32 -27.01
C TYR A 401 -10.52 10.31 -28.11
N THR A 402 -10.02 10.80 -29.26
CA THR A 402 -9.28 9.96 -30.21
C THR A 402 -8.05 10.71 -30.70
N LEU A 403 -6.88 10.23 -30.27
CA LEU A 403 -5.61 10.44 -30.97
C LEU A 403 -5.61 9.53 -32.19
N GLY A 404 -5.43 10.11 -33.37
CA GLY A 404 -5.49 9.40 -34.65
C GLY A 404 -4.21 8.65 -34.98
N PHE A 405 -4.35 7.42 -35.48
CA PHE A 405 -3.44 6.84 -36.46
C PHE A 405 -4.17 5.80 -37.35
N GLY A 406 -4.18 6.06 -38.65
CA GLY A 406 -3.98 5.10 -39.76
C GLY A 406 -4.89 3.87 -39.92
N GLU A 407 -5.72 3.89 -40.97
CA GLU A 407 -6.49 2.76 -41.51
C GLU A 407 -5.65 1.50 -41.83
N THR A 408 -6.22 0.30 -41.61
CA THR A 408 -6.35 -0.78 -42.63
C THR A 408 -7.27 -1.96 -42.19
N VAL A 409 -8.41 -2.09 -42.89
CA VAL A 409 -9.19 -3.25 -43.40
C VAL A 409 -9.31 -4.59 -42.60
N PRO A 410 -10.53 -5.20 -42.48
CA PRO A 410 -10.79 -6.36 -41.62
C PRO A 410 -10.63 -7.73 -42.32
N MET A 411 -10.37 -8.77 -41.53
CA MET A 411 -10.58 -10.17 -41.93
C MET A 411 -11.45 -10.91 -40.90
N THR A 412 -12.54 -11.46 -41.43
CA THR A 412 -13.60 -12.25 -40.81
C THR A 412 -13.18 -13.67 -40.42
N SER A 413 -14.02 -14.29 -39.56
CA SER A 413 -14.32 -15.75 -39.47
C SER A 413 -13.49 -16.52 -38.41
N VAL A 414 -13.96 -17.48 -37.60
CA VAL A 414 -15.20 -18.28 -37.43
C VAL A 414 -15.05 -19.06 -36.10
N PHE A 415 -16.14 -19.18 -35.29
CA PHE A 415 -16.54 -20.33 -34.41
C PHE A 415 -15.57 -20.79 -33.28
N SER A 416 -15.95 -21.32 -32.10
CA SER A 416 -17.21 -21.65 -31.42
C SER A 416 -16.89 -21.99 -29.96
N ALA A 417 -17.74 -21.58 -29.03
CA ALA A 417 -17.72 -22.01 -27.62
C ALA A 417 -18.39 -23.39 -27.44
N PRO A 418 -17.91 -24.26 -26.52
CA PRO A 418 -18.72 -25.33 -25.98
C PRO A 418 -19.34 -24.91 -24.63
N VAL A 419 -20.67 -25.06 -24.58
CA VAL A 419 -21.53 -24.99 -23.39
C VAL A 419 -21.25 -26.23 -22.52
N TYR A 420 -21.04 -26.05 -21.21
CA TYR A 420 -21.23 -27.12 -20.23
C TYR A 420 -22.23 -26.71 -19.16
N ARG A 421 -23.27 -27.53 -19.07
CA ARG A 421 -24.47 -27.39 -18.24
C ARG A 421 -24.18 -27.98 -16.85
N SER A 422 -24.51 -27.19 -15.83
CA SER A 422 -24.44 -27.57 -14.41
C SER A 422 -25.58 -28.53 -14.03
N HIS A 423 -25.28 -29.51 -13.17
CA HIS A 423 -26.29 -30.22 -12.40
C HIS A 423 -25.82 -30.33 -10.94
N THR A 424 -26.48 -29.58 -10.07
CA THR A 424 -26.50 -29.75 -8.62
C THR A 424 -27.55 -30.82 -8.25
N GLY A 425 -27.28 -31.60 -7.20
CA GLY A 425 -28.27 -32.52 -6.64
C GLY A 425 -27.71 -33.40 -5.52
N ALA A 426 -27.95 -32.99 -4.28
CA ALA A 426 -27.61 -33.71 -3.06
C ALA A 426 -28.54 -34.92 -2.78
N ARG A 427 -28.02 -35.99 -2.16
CA ARG A 427 -28.62 -36.64 -0.97
C ARG A 427 -27.81 -37.82 -0.41
N SER A 428 -28.13 -38.08 0.86
CA SER A 428 -27.49 -38.90 1.88
C SER A 428 -27.75 -40.42 1.80
N THR A 429 -26.89 -41.18 2.50
CA THR A 429 -27.07 -42.46 3.22
C THR A 429 -27.71 -43.69 2.54
N GLN A 430 -26.93 -44.77 2.34
CA GLN A 430 -26.91 -45.98 3.20
C GLN A 430 -26.12 -47.17 2.59
N VAL A 431 -25.38 -47.81 3.50
CA VAL A 431 -24.77 -49.16 3.59
C VAL A 431 -25.33 -50.26 2.65
N ILE A 432 -24.46 -51.14 2.11
CA ILE A 432 -24.48 -52.63 2.24
C ILE A 432 -23.57 -53.37 1.20
N THR A 433 -22.68 -54.19 1.77
CA THR A 433 -22.02 -55.46 1.33
C THR A 433 -21.10 -55.57 0.10
N ASP A 434 -19.82 -55.77 0.40
CA ASP A 434 -19.08 -57.05 0.39
C ASP A 434 -19.05 -58.00 -0.85
N GLN A 435 -17.81 -58.36 -1.18
CA GLN A 435 -17.28 -59.65 -1.65
C GLN A 435 -17.24 -59.98 -3.16
N ASN A 436 -16.01 -60.06 -3.70
CA ASN A 436 -15.30 -61.29 -4.10
C ASN A 436 -14.42 -61.16 -5.37
N LYS A 437 -13.11 -61.36 -5.11
CA LYS A 437 -12.16 -62.30 -5.75
C LYS A 437 -11.63 -62.11 -7.19
N GLU A 438 -10.32 -61.86 -7.20
CA GLU A 438 -9.22 -62.64 -7.80
C GLU A 438 -9.30 -63.06 -9.28
N ALA A 439 -8.32 -62.59 -10.08
CA ALA A 439 -7.38 -63.47 -10.78
C ALA A 439 -6.17 -62.71 -11.33
N VAL A 440 -5.01 -63.36 -11.18
CA VAL A 440 -3.65 -62.96 -11.56
C VAL A 440 -3.39 -63.25 -13.05
N THR A 441 -2.60 -62.43 -13.74
CA THR A 441 -1.60 -62.91 -14.73
C THR A 441 -0.57 -61.83 -15.06
N ASN A 442 0.70 -62.21 -14.96
CA ASN A 442 1.89 -61.44 -15.29
C ASN A 442 1.95 -61.09 -16.78
N THR A 443 2.49 -59.92 -17.14
CA THR A 443 3.51 -59.78 -18.19
C THR A 443 4.15 -58.38 -18.15
N SER A 444 5.45 -58.40 -18.42
CA SER A 444 6.43 -57.31 -18.48
C SER A 444 6.15 -56.22 -19.52
N GLY A 445 6.53 -54.98 -19.21
CA GLY A 445 6.69 -53.91 -20.20
C GLY A 445 6.73 -52.52 -19.57
N LEU A 446 7.91 -52.11 -19.08
CA LEU A 446 8.24 -50.72 -18.80
C LEU A 446 8.58 -50.03 -20.13
N GLU A 447 7.74 -49.09 -20.56
CA GLU A 447 8.14 -48.06 -21.51
C GLU A 447 7.71 -46.69 -20.98
N ALA A 448 8.72 -45.84 -20.78
CA ALA A 448 8.60 -44.46 -20.41
C ALA A 448 8.16 -43.65 -21.63
N THR A 449 7.09 -42.87 -21.50
CA THR A 449 6.79 -41.78 -22.43
C THR A 449 7.18 -40.46 -21.78
N ALA A 450 8.29 -39.93 -22.25
CA ALA A 450 8.73 -38.56 -22.06
C ALA A 450 7.68 -37.58 -22.57
N THR A 451 7.37 -36.55 -21.77
CA THR A 451 6.67 -35.37 -22.25
C THR A 451 7.72 -34.34 -22.61
N GLU A 452 7.75 -33.96 -23.89
CA GLU A 452 8.72 -33.03 -24.48
C GLU A 452 8.62 -31.60 -23.91
N PRO A 453 9.73 -30.84 -23.92
CA PRO A 453 9.77 -29.42 -23.55
C PRO A 453 9.20 -28.53 -24.67
N SER A 454 8.41 -27.54 -24.29
CA SER A 454 7.86 -26.53 -25.21
C SER A 454 8.98 -25.70 -25.85
N LYS A 455 9.04 -25.75 -27.19
CA LYS A 455 9.90 -24.93 -28.06
C LYS A 455 9.36 -23.51 -28.20
N ASP A 456 10.29 -22.56 -28.15
CA ASP A 456 10.43 -21.35 -28.98
C ASP A 456 9.15 -20.57 -29.33
N ARG A 457 8.91 -19.49 -28.57
CA ARG A 457 8.08 -18.37 -29.02
C ARG A 457 8.95 -17.44 -29.88
N ALA A 458 8.61 -17.29 -31.15
CA ALA A 458 9.28 -16.37 -32.08
C ALA A 458 9.10 -14.90 -31.64
N PRO A 459 10.06 -14.00 -31.96
CA PRO A 459 10.01 -12.60 -31.57
C PRO A 459 9.22 -11.82 -32.60
N ASN A 460 7.92 -11.69 -32.39
CA ASN A 460 7.10 -10.63 -33.00
C ASN A 460 5.97 -10.31 -32.04
N GLY A 461 6.33 -9.50 -31.05
CA GLY A 461 5.45 -8.88 -30.08
C GLY A 461 6.30 -7.79 -29.45
N ILE A 462 5.73 -6.60 -29.28
CA ILE A 462 6.31 -5.55 -28.42
C ILE A 462 6.70 -6.27 -27.13
N ALA A 463 7.98 -6.19 -26.75
CA ALA A 463 8.49 -6.90 -25.59
C ALA A 463 7.63 -6.50 -24.39
N GLU A 464 6.82 -7.44 -23.89
CA GLU A 464 5.94 -7.22 -22.76
C GLU A 464 6.83 -6.82 -21.58
N GLN A 465 6.73 -5.56 -21.19
CA GLN A 465 7.68 -4.95 -20.26
C GLN A 465 7.57 -5.66 -18.91
N VAL A 466 8.67 -6.26 -18.45
CA VAL A 466 8.64 -7.13 -17.28
C VAL A 466 8.58 -6.28 -16.01
N MET A 467 7.43 -6.23 -15.36
CA MET A 467 7.27 -5.61 -14.03
C MET A 467 7.73 -6.59 -12.93
N ILE A 468 9.04 -6.63 -12.66
CA ILE A 468 9.64 -7.45 -11.58
C ILE A 468 9.43 -6.87 -10.17
N LEU A 469 9.23 -5.57 -10.09
CA LEU A 469 8.92 -4.79 -8.89
C LEU A 469 7.66 -3.95 -9.17
N GLY A 470 7.11 -3.34 -8.12
CA GLY A 470 5.86 -2.59 -8.18
C GLY A 470 4.66 -3.43 -7.80
N PRO A 471 3.44 -2.90 -8.01
CA PRO A 471 2.22 -3.61 -7.73
C PRO A 471 2.04 -4.87 -8.60
N VAL A 472 1.18 -5.77 -8.15
CA VAL A 472 0.83 -6.97 -8.93
C VAL A 472 -0.12 -6.56 -10.06
N PRO A 473 0.12 -6.96 -11.32
CA PRO A 473 -0.72 -6.60 -12.45
C PRO A 473 -2.08 -7.30 -12.43
N THR A 474 -2.43 -8.07 -11.40
CA THR A 474 -3.75 -8.69 -11.25
C THR A 474 -4.62 -7.94 -10.26
N LEU A 475 -4.11 -6.90 -9.60
CA LEU A 475 -4.86 -6.10 -8.65
C LEU A 475 -5.92 -5.25 -9.37
N GLY A 476 -7.12 -5.16 -8.80
CA GLY A 476 -8.27 -4.47 -9.39
C GLY A 476 -8.92 -5.23 -10.55
N LEU A 477 -10.13 -4.81 -10.91
CA LEU A 477 -10.89 -5.35 -12.03
C LEU A 477 -10.65 -4.53 -13.30
N SER A 478 -10.63 -5.18 -14.46
CA SER A 478 -10.65 -4.45 -15.74
C SER A 478 -11.98 -3.70 -15.94
N ASP A 479 -11.96 -2.67 -16.80
CA ASP A 479 -13.17 -1.96 -17.23
C ASP A 479 -14.28 -2.92 -17.71
N GLU A 480 -13.93 -3.91 -18.55
CA GLU A 480 -14.91 -4.87 -19.07
C GLU A 480 -15.53 -5.71 -17.96
N ALA A 481 -14.73 -6.13 -16.98
CA ALA A 481 -15.19 -6.95 -15.86
C ALA A 481 -16.09 -6.16 -14.90
N TYR A 482 -15.74 -4.91 -14.58
CA TYR A 482 -16.51 -4.14 -13.60
C TYR A 482 -17.75 -3.48 -14.21
N LEU A 483 -17.60 -2.80 -15.35
CA LEU A 483 -18.66 -1.99 -15.93
C LEU A 483 -19.80 -2.84 -16.54
N SER A 484 -19.54 -4.10 -16.90
CA SER A 484 -20.58 -4.99 -17.46
C SER A 484 -21.60 -5.48 -16.43
N GLU A 485 -21.23 -5.52 -15.15
CA GLU A 485 -22.07 -6.00 -14.05
C GLU A 485 -22.55 -4.87 -13.12
N LEU A 486 -22.13 -3.62 -13.38
CA LEU A 486 -22.38 -2.49 -12.51
C LEU A 486 -23.84 -2.02 -12.59
N PRO A 487 -24.60 -2.00 -11.48
CA PRO A 487 -25.94 -1.40 -11.45
C PRO A 487 -25.89 0.13 -11.49
N ASP A 488 -27.05 0.76 -11.71
CA ASP A 488 -27.21 2.21 -11.58
C ASP A 488 -26.73 2.69 -10.20
N THR A 489 -25.78 3.62 -10.18
CA THR A 489 -25.13 4.03 -8.93
C THR A 489 -24.60 5.47 -8.99
N ASN A 490 -24.13 5.94 -7.84
CA ASN A 490 -23.52 7.25 -7.69
C ASN A 490 -22.07 7.25 -8.15
N GLN A 491 -21.61 8.42 -8.58
CA GLN A 491 -20.22 8.64 -8.92
C GLN A 491 -19.79 10.05 -8.57
N CYS A 492 -18.50 10.19 -8.30
CA CYS A 492 -17.82 11.46 -8.10
C CYS A 492 -16.36 11.37 -8.55
N VAL A 493 -15.73 12.53 -8.70
CA VAL A 493 -14.28 12.65 -8.90
C VAL A 493 -13.69 13.30 -7.66
N LEU A 494 -12.64 12.70 -7.12
CA LEU A 494 -11.78 13.31 -6.13
C LEU A 494 -10.44 13.67 -6.78
N THR A 495 -10.11 14.95 -6.76
CA THR A 495 -8.81 15.46 -7.21
C THR A 495 -8.02 15.90 -5.99
N ILE A 496 -6.78 15.44 -5.87
CA ILE A 496 -5.86 15.79 -4.78
C ILE A 496 -4.57 16.28 -5.42
N THR A 497 -4.19 17.52 -5.14
CA THR A 497 -2.91 18.09 -5.58
C THR A 497 -1.95 18.04 -4.40
N GLY A 498 -1.00 17.11 -4.46
CA GLY A 498 0.06 17.00 -3.46
C GLY A 498 1.26 17.91 -3.77
N GLY A 499 2.34 17.71 -3.01
CA GLY A 499 3.60 18.41 -3.23
C GLY A 499 4.22 18.19 -4.62
N LEU A 500 4.18 16.95 -5.13
CA LEU A 500 4.86 16.54 -6.37
C LEU A 500 3.95 15.91 -7.42
N THR A 501 2.75 15.47 -7.04
CA THR A 501 1.85 14.74 -7.94
C THR A 501 0.40 15.18 -7.73
N GLU A 502 -0.32 15.32 -8.84
CA GLU A 502 -1.78 15.43 -8.83
C GLU A 502 -2.40 14.05 -9.06
N LEU A 503 -3.25 13.62 -8.13
CA LEU A 503 -3.99 12.37 -8.21
C LEU A 503 -5.48 12.64 -8.46
N ARG A 504 -6.02 12.07 -9.53
CA ARG A 504 -7.44 12.14 -9.87
C ARG A 504 -8.08 10.76 -9.77
N LEU A 505 -9.11 10.65 -8.95
CA LEU A 505 -9.79 9.40 -8.62
C LEU A 505 -11.25 9.47 -9.06
N HIS A 506 -11.67 8.58 -9.93
CA HIS A 506 -13.08 8.37 -10.27
C HIS A 506 -13.67 7.30 -9.36
N ILE A 507 -14.56 7.71 -8.46
CA ILE A 507 -15.28 6.80 -7.57
C ILE A 507 -16.62 6.49 -8.22
N LEU A 508 -16.90 5.20 -8.45
CA LEU A 508 -18.13 4.73 -9.07
C LEU A 508 -18.62 3.51 -8.30
N GLY A 509 -19.74 3.66 -7.60
CA GLY A 509 -20.23 2.59 -6.72
C GLY A 509 -19.17 2.21 -5.69
N GLU A 510 -18.79 0.93 -5.65
CA GLU A 510 -17.88 0.39 -4.64
C GLU A 510 -16.39 0.42 -5.03
N ARG A 511 -16.05 0.91 -6.23
CA ARG A 511 -14.68 0.89 -6.75
C ARG A 511 -14.23 2.25 -7.25
N ILE A 512 -12.92 2.35 -7.46
CA ILE A 512 -12.21 3.57 -7.77
C ILE A 512 -11.26 3.31 -8.94
N ALA A 513 -11.24 4.21 -9.91
CA ALA A 513 -10.27 4.21 -11.01
C ALA A 513 -9.36 5.44 -10.92
N VAL A 514 -8.09 5.28 -11.28
CA VAL A 514 -7.15 6.41 -11.43
C VAL A 514 -7.35 7.02 -12.81
N LEU A 515 -7.56 8.33 -12.86
CA LEU A 515 -7.70 9.09 -14.10
C LEU A 515 -6.37 9.74 -14.49
N PRO A 516 -6.12 9.95 -15.80
CA PRO A 516 -5.00 10.76 -16.26
C PRO A 516 -5.04 12.17 -15.68
N SER A 517 -3.86 12.71 -15.38
CA SER A 517 -3.68 14.13 -15.07
C SER A 517 -4.13 14.98 -16.27
N LEU A 518 -4.71 16.14 -16.00
CA LEU A 518 -5.09 17.06 -17.08
C LEU A 518 -3.83 17.69 -17.69
N PRO A 519 -3.75 17.84 -19.02
CA PRO A 519 -2.64 18.54 -19.63
C PRO A 519 -2.62 20.01 -19.16
N HIS A 520 -1.45 20.50 -18.77
CA HIS A 520 -1.30 21.92 -18.43
C HIS A 520 -1.56 22.79 -19.67
N PRO A 521 -2.18 23.98 -19.50
CA PRO A 521 -2.54 24.87 -20.61
C PRO A 521 -1.35 25.41 -21.43
N SER A 522 -0.11 25.07 -21.09
CA SER A 522 1.12 25.44 -21.82
C SER A 522 1.23 24.79 -23.21
N ASP A 523 0.65 23.60 -23.40
CA ASP A 523 0.84 22.79 -24.61
C ASP A 523 0.02 23.27 -25.83
N PHE A 524 -0.80 24.32 -25.66
CA PHE A 524 -1.64 24.88 -26.73
C PHE A 524 -1.04 26.09 -27.45
N SER A 525 0.21 26.46 -27.20
CA SER A 525 0.79 27.72 -27.70
C SER A 525 1.71 27.63 -28.92
N ASP A 526 1.73 26.52 -29.67
CA ASP A 526 2.55 26.42 -30.89
C ASP A 526 1.70 26.32 -32.17
N VAL A 527 0.95 27.40 -32.45
CA VAL A 527 0.47 27.70 -33.81
C VAL A 527 0.68 29.18 -34.12
N GLY A 528 1.85 29.48 -34.68
CA GLY A 528 2.04 30.54 -35.68
C GLY A 528 2.17 31.98 -35.20
N GLY A 529 3.40 32.48 -35.16
CA GLY A 529 3.67 33.91 -35.07
C GLY A 529 5.17 34.24 -35.11
N ASP A 530 5.68 34.50 -36.30
CA ASP A 530 7.01 35.06 -36.55
C ASP A 530 7.15 36.42 -35.84
N ASN A 531 8.08 36.56 -34.88
CA ASN A 531 8.81 37.80 -34.60
C ASN A 531 9.93 37.60 -33.57
N THR A 532 11.07 38.21 -33.89
CA THR A 532 12.36 38.18 -33.19
C THR A 532 12.43 39.06 -31.93
N ALA A 533 13.25 38.57 -30.99
CA ALA A 533 14.15 39.27 -30.05
C ALA A 533 13.68 39.61 -28.62
N GLU A 534 14.49 39.10 -27.68
CA GLU A 534 14.80 39.57 -26.31
C GLU A 534 13.71 39.50 -25.23
N ALA A 535 13.75 38.41 -24.46
CA ALA A 535 13.62 38.45 -22.99
C ALA A 535 14.29 37.19 -22.39
N ASP A 536 15.48 37.37 -21.83
CA ASP A 536 16.12 36.45 -20.90
C ASP A 536 15.31 36.34 -19.59
N ALA A 537 15.47 35.19 -18.92
CA ALA A 537 14.90 34.78 -17.63
C ALA A 537 13.51 34.12 -17.68
N VAL A 538 13.41 33.01 -18.43
CA VAL A 538 12.48 31.95 -18.05
C VAL A 538 13.19 31.11 -16.98
N HIS A 539 12.67 31.14 -15.76
CA HIS A 539 12.96 30.07 -14.81
C HIS A 539 12.51 28.77 -15.49
N ASP A 540 13.46 27.89 -15.81
CA ASP A 540 13.16 26.49 -16.12
C ASP A 540 12.36 25.95 -14.93
N VAL A 541 11.04 25.89 -15.08
CA VAL A 541 10.20 25.06 -14.23
C VAL A 541 10.65 23.65 -14.54
N PRO A 542 11.20 22.90 -13.57
CA PRO A 542 11.70 21.57 -13.88
C PRO A 542 10.53 20.76 -14.43
N ASN A 543 10.81 20.01 -15.49
CA ASN A 543 9.84 19.20 -16.21
C ASN A 543 9.41 18.02 -15.32
N HIS A 544 8.60 18.28 -14.28
CA HIS A 544 8.12 17.29 -13.29
C HIS A 544 7.08 16.32 -13.87
N HIS A 545 6.83 16.35 -15.19
CA HIS A 545 5.73 15.63 -15.86
C HIS A 545 6.08 14.22 -16.36
N LYS A 546 7.05 13.50 -15.77
CA LYS A 546 7.42 12.14 -16.23
C LYS A 546 6.88 10.98 -15.39
N HIS A 547 6.17 11.27 -14.32
CA HIS A 547 5.72 10.26 -13.36
C HIS A 547 4.26 9.87 -13.57
N GLU A 548 3.93 9.35 -14.76
CA GLU A 548 2.55 9.00 -15.11
C GLU A 548 2.17 7.59 -14.60
N LEU A 549 1.08 7.50 -13.84
CA LEU A 549 0.50 6.27 -13.30
C LEU A 549 -0.26 5.42 -14.35
N THR A 550 0.27 5.37 -15.58
CA THR A 550 -0.40 4.75 -16.73
C THR A 550 -0.70 3.27 -16.54
N HIS A 551 0.09 2.55 -15.74
CA HIS A 551 -0.14 1.14 -15.41
C HIS A 551 -1.41 0.90 -14.59
N LEU A 552 -2.00 1.96 -14.01
CA LEU A 552 -3.24 1.91 -13.23
C LEU A 552 -4.49 2.22 -14.06
N HIS A 553 -4.35 2.76 -15.26
CA HIS A 553 -5.48 3.15 -16.10
C HIS A 553 -6.28 1.92 -16.59
N GLY A 554 -7.60 2.10 -16.75
CA GLY A 554 -8.53 1.05 -17.19
C GLY A 554 -8.79 -0.05 -16.14
N ARG A 555 -8.53 0.26 -14.87
CA ARG A 555 -8.71 -0.66 -13.73
C ARG A 555 -9.50 -0.02 -12.59
N TRP A 556 -10.24 -0.88 -11.91
CA TRP A 556 -11.15 -0.55 -10.82
C TRP A 556 -10.74 -1.27 -9.53
N PHE A 557 -10.35 -0.48 -8.55
CA PHE A 557 -9.81 -0.94 -7.27
C PHE A 557 -10.81 -0.75 -6.15
N THR A 558 -10.81 -1.63 -5.16
CA THR A 558 -11.35 -1.27 -3.84
C THR A 558 -10.46 -0.20 -3.19
N PRO A 559 -10.91 0.50 -2.14
CA PRO A 559 -10.07 1.49 -1.45
C PRO A 559 -8.71 0.93 -0.98
N ASP A 560 -8.69 -0.26 -0.38
CA ASP A 560 -7.45 -0.87 0.14
C ASP A 560 -6.52 -1.33 -0.99
N GLU A 561 -7.09 -1.85 -2.08
CA GLU A 561 -6.35 -2.17 -3.30
C GLU A 561 -5.70 -0.89 -3.87
N LEU A 562 -6.44 0.22 -3.92
CA LEU A 562 -5.94 1.50 -4.42
C LEU A 562 -4.80 2.06 -3.55
N ILE A 563 -4.97 2.05 -2.23
CA ILE A 563 -3.92 2.51 -1.29
C ILE A 563 -2.65 1.69 -1.52
N THR A 564 -2.79 0.36 -1.57
CA THR A 564 -1.68 -0.57 -1.78
C THR A 564 -0.99 -0.32 -3.13
N VAL A 565 -1.77 -0.16 -4.21
CA VAL A 565 -1.22 0.00 -5.56
C VAL A 565 -0.47 1.31 -5.71
N LEU A 566 -0.98 2.40 -5.12
CA LEU A 566 -0.34 3.72 -5.16
C LEU A 566 0.94 3.73 -4.33
N GLN A 567 0.91 3.24 -3.10
CA GLN A 567 2.10 3.17 -2.23
C GLN A 567 3.21 2.30 -2.83
N LEU A 568 2.88 1.12 -3.37
CA LEU A 568 3.86 0.28 -4.06
C LEU A 568 4.39 0.91 -5.36
N SER A 569 3.64 1.81 -5.97
CA SER A 569 4.09 2.60 -7.13
C SER A 569 4.92 3.81 -6.73
N GLY A 570 5.14 4.07 -5.44
CA GLY A 570 5.87 5.24 -4.96
C GLY A 570 5.05 6.53 -4.89
N VAL A 571 3.72 6.43 -4.91
CA VAL A 571 2.81 7.58 -4.73
C VAL A 571 2.04 7.39 -3.43
N ASN A 572 2.44 8.09 -2.37
CA ASN A 572 1.68 8.09 -1.12
C ASN A 572 0.87 9.38 -0.97
N MET A 573 -0.43 9.23 -0.75
CA MET A 573 -1.40 10.30 -0.45
C MET A 573 -2.14 10.05 0.87
N PHE A 574 -1.66 9.09 1.66
CA PHE A 574 -2.36 8.57 2.82
C PHE A 574 -1.48 8.79 4.05
N PRO A 575 -1.79 9.81 4.88
CA PRO A 575 -1.12 10.02 6.15
C PRO A 575 -1.22 8.78 7.05
N ARG A 576 -0.31 8.64 8.00
CA ARG A 576 -0.40 7.54 8.97
C ARG A 576 -1.62 7.72 9.88
N GLU A 577 -2.11 6.59 10.39
CA GLU A 577 -3.17 6.58 11.40
C GLU A 577 -2.66 7.26 12.68
N ASP A 578 -3.22 8.43 12.98
CA ASP A 578 -3.15 9.05 14.29
C ASP A 578 -4.57 9.14 14.89
N SER A 579 -4.70 9.74 16.08
CA SER A 579 -6.02 10.01 16.62
C SER A 579 -6.78 11.02 15.75
N ASN A 580 -7.73 10.51 14.96
CA ASN A 580 -8.66 11.31 14.18
C ASN A 580 -9.56 12.15 15.12
N PRO A 581 -9.51 13.49 15.06
CA PRO A 581 -10.45 14.32 15.79
C PRO A 581 -11.89 14.00 15.40
N ILE A 582 -12.80 13.96 16.37
CA ILE A 582 -14.23 13.66 16.15
C ILE A 582 -14.83 14.59 15.08
N THR A 583 -14.42 15.87 15.06
CA THR A 583 -14.85 16.85 14.06
C THR A 583 -14.49 16.42 12.64
N GLU A 584 -13.27 15.91 12.44
CA GLU A 584 -12.78 15.41 11.14
C GLU A 584 -13.60 14.18 10.70
N GLN A 585 -13.77 13.20 11.58
CA GLN A 585 -14.53 11.99 11.26
C GLN A 585 -15.99 12.31 10.88
N ARG A 586 -16.63 13.23 11.62
CA ARG A 586 -18.00 13.66 11.33
C ARG A 586 -18.07 14.40 9.99
N LEU A 587 -17.09 15.26 9.69
CA LEU A 587 -17.01 15.98 8.41
C LEU A 587 -16.98 15.01 7.23
N TYR A 588 -16.08 14.03 7.23
CA TYR A 588 -15.98 13.07 6.12
C TYR A 588 -17.24 12.21 5.95
N GLU A 589 -17.92 11.86 7.04
CA GLU A 589 -19.21 11.20 6.96
C GLU A 589 -20.28 12.07 6.29
N GLN A 590 -20.35 13.36 6.62
CA GLN A 590 -21.27 14.28 5.97
C GLN A 590 -20.90 14.53 4.50
N MET A 591 -19.61 14.69 4.19
CA MET A 591 -19.12 14.83 2.82
C MET A 591 -19.51 13.60 1.99
N ALA A 592 -19.30 12.39 2.52
CA ALA A 592 -19.69 11.16 1.83
C ALA A 592 -21.21 11.08 1.58
N LEU A 593 -22.04 11.41 2.57
CA LEU A 593 -23.50 11.45 2.43
C LEU A 593 -23.98 12.44 1.36
N LEU A 594 -23.32 13.60 1.28
CA LEU A 594 -23.72 14.70 0.42
C LEU A 594 -23.00 14.71 -0.95
N SER A 595 -21.95 13.92 -1.11
CA SER A 595 -21.15 13.80 -2.33
C SER A 595 -21.92 13.50 -3.63
N PRO A 596 -23.15 12.93 -3.64
CA PRO A 596 -23.94 12.84 -4.87
C PRO A 596 -24.51 14.16 -5.39
N ALA A 597 -24.46 15.23 -4.58
CA ALA A 597 -25.19 16.47 -4.82
C ALA A 597 -24.42 17.75 -4.47
N ILE A 598 -23.33 17.65 -3.70
CA ILE A 598 -22.53 18.78 -3.26
C ILE A 598 -21.08 18.53 -3.69
N ALA A 599 -20.49 19.54 -4.32
CA ALA A 599 -19.05 19.63 -4.49
C ALA A 599 -18.42 20.22 -3.21
N PHE A 600 -17.33 19.62 -2.75
CA PHE A 600 -16.52 20.10 -1.62
C PHE A 600 -15.11 20.42 -2.10
N GLY A 601 -14.51 21.45 -1.53
CA GLY A 601 -13.15 21.83 -1.83
C GLY A 601 -12.37 22.24 -0.57
N TRP A 602 -11.05 22.27 -0.75
CA TRP A 602 -10.13 22.80 0.25
C TRP A 602 -10.41 24.29 0.54
N SER A 603 -9.82 24.79 1.62
CA SER A 603 -9.83 26.21 1.95
C SER A 603 -8.51 26.65 2.57
N ARG A 604 -7.92 27.71 2.03
CA ARG A 604 -6.71 28.38 2.50
C ARG A 604 -6.86 28.93 3.91
N TRP A 605 -8.10 29.21 4.32
CA TRP A 605 -8.41 29.78 5.62
C TRP A 605 -8.09 28.85 6.78
N ASN A 606 -7.89 27.55 6.55
CA ASN A 606 -7.40 26.63 7.58
C ASN A 606 -6.03 27.06 8.14
N ALA A 607 -5.16 27.67 7.32
CA ALA A 607 -3.87 28.19 7.77
C ALA A 607 -3.99 29.45 8.67
N GLU A 608 -5.04 30.23 8.48
CA GLU A 608 -5.30 31.47 9.24
C GLU A 608 -6.25 31.23 10.44
N CYS A 609 -6.96 30.11 10.46
CA CYS A 609 -7.83 29.72 11.55
C CYS A 609 -7.02 29.32 12.79
N SER A 610 -7.12 30.11 13.86
CA SER A 610 -6.42 29.83 15.11
C SER A 610 -7.10 28.76 16.00
N ASP A 611 -8.35 28.40 15.71
CA ASP A 611 -9.10 27.39 16.46
C ASP A 611 -8.88 25.98 15.87
N ARG A 612 -8.15 25.15 16.61
CA ARG A 612 -7.84 23.76 16.23
C ARG A 612 -9.06 22.84 16.18
N ASN A 613 -10.20 23.25 16.74
CA ASN A 613 -11.43 22.46 16.71
C ASN A 613 -12.37 22.84 15.56
N THR A 614 -11.97 23.82 14.76
CA THR A 614 -12.73 24.31 13.61
C THR A 614 -12.04 23.87 12.32
N ILE A 615 -12.81 23.26 11.42
CA ILE A 615 -12.37 22.93 10.07
C ILE A 615 -13.09 23.85 9.10
N ILE A 616 -12.36 24.48 8.19
CA ILE A 616 -12.91 25.33 7.15
C ILE A 616 -12.89 24.58 5.82
N VAL A 617 -14.03 24.53 5.14
CA VAL A 617 -14.15 23.89 3.83
C VAL A 617 -14.99 24.76 2.90
N THR A 618 -14.75 24.63 1.60
CA THR A 618 -15.63 25.21 0.59
C THR A 618 -16.66 24.17 0.15
N ALA A 619 -17.89 24.59 -0.09
CA ALA A 619 -18.94 23.70 -0.59
C ALA A 619 -19.95 24.43 -1.49
N VAL A 620 -20.51 23.71 -2.47
CA VAL A 620 -21.58 24.21 -3.32
C VAL A 620 -22.44 23.07 -3.86
N GLU A 621 -23.74 23.32 -4.03
CA GLU A 621 -24.64 22.37 -4.69
C GLU A 621 -24.24 22.20 -6.17
N HIS A 622 -23.98 20.96 -6.58
CA HIS A 622 -23.57 20.59 -7.93
C HIS A 622 -24.24 19.24 -8.27
N VAL A 623 -25.45 19.27 -8.84
CA VAL A 623 -26.25 18.06 -9.04
C VAL A 623 -26.39 17.76 -10.52
N ASP A 624 -26.08 16.52 -10.90
CA ASP A 624 -26.23 15.99 -12.27
C ASP A 624 -25.58 16.89 -13.35
N GLN A 625 -24.45 17.50 -12.99
CA GLN A 625 -23.59 18.31 -13.86
C GLN A 625 -22.26 17.59 -14.08
N ASP A 626 -21.74 17.66 -15.31
CA ASP A 626 -20.49 17.00 -15.70
C ASP A 626 -19.30 17.99 -15.80
N HIS A 627 -19.61 19.28 -15.91
CA HIS A 627 -18.61 20.35 -16.03
C HIS A 627 -17.95 20.65 -14.68
N SER A 628 -16.86 21.43 -14.71
CA SER A 628 -16.24 21.97 -13.51
C SER A 628 -17.20 22.88 -12.75
N VAL A 629 -16.99 23.00 -11.44
CA VAL A 629 -17.74 23.96 -10.62
C VAL A 629 -17.38 25.38 -11.04
N ASP A 630 -18.37 26.28 -11.06
CA ASP A 630 -18.14 27.71 -11.28
C ASP A 630 -17.44 28.33 -10.06
N GLU A 631 -16.28 28.95 -10.26
CA GLU A 631 -15.44 29.53 -9.21
C GLU A 631 -16.20 30.54 -8.34
N ASP A 632 -17.14 31.28 -8.92
CA ASP A 632 -17.91 32.31 -8.22
C ASP A 632 -19.03 31.74 -7.31
N THR A 633 -19.34 30.44 -7.44
CA THR A 633 -20.44 29.80 -6.73
C THR A 633 -20.03 29.15 -5.41
N TRP A 634 -18.73 28.95 -5.19
CA TRP A 634 -18.19 28.40 -3.95
C TRP A 634 -18.54 29.27 -2.75
N ARG A 635 -18.87 28.61 -1.64
CA ARG A 635 -19.14 29.24 -0.35
C ARG A 635 -18.24 28.63 0.72
N VAL A 636 -17.83 29.45 1.67
CA VAL A 636 -16.92 29.05 2.76
C VAL A 636 -17.72 28.70 4.01
N TYR A 637 -17.45 27.53 4.58
CA TYR A 637 -18.14 27.02 5.75
C TYR A 637 -17.15 26.69 6.86
N ALA A 638 -17.49 27.05 8.10
CA ALA A 638 -16.80 26.58 9.29
C ALA A 638 -17.59 25.44 9.94
N MET A 639 -16.92 24.33 10.22
CA MET A 639 -17.47 23.18 10.93
C MET A 639 -16.77 22.99 12.27
N THR A 640 -17.57 22.91 13.32
CA THR A 640 -17.14 22.53 14.67
C THR A 640 -17.83 21.22 15.08
N ARG A 641 -17.49 20.67 16.25
CA ARG A 641 -18.22 19.51 16.79
C ARG A 641 -19.73 19.75 16.96
N LYS A 642 -20.14 21.00 17.19
CA LYS A 642 -21.52 21.35 17.57
C LYS A 642 -22.37 21.89 16.43
N LYS A 643 -21.76 22.52 15.44
CA LYS A 643 -22.48 23.21 14.38
C LYS A 643 -21.65 23.42 13.11
N VAL A 644 -22.37 23.67 12.02
CA VAL A 644 -21.83 24.20 10.76
C VAL A 644 -22.39 25.61 10.55
N THR A 645 -21.53 26.54 10.16
CA THR A 645 -21.87 27.94 9.90
C THR A 645 -21.35 28.38 8.54
N LEU A 646 -22.16 29.18 7.83
CA LEU A 646 -21.76 29.80 6.58
C LEU A 646 -21.04 31.11 6.93
N LEU A 647 -19.82 31.28 6.43
CA LEU A 647 -19.03 32.48 6.68
C LEU A 647 -19.35 33.53 5.64
N ASN A 648 -19.40 34.80 6.05
CA ASN A 648 -19.66 35.92 5.14
C ASN A 648 -18.37 36.39 4.45
N MET A 649 -17.66 35.45 3.83
CA MET A 649 -16.42 35.69 3.10
C MET A 649 -16.26 34.73 1.92
N LYS A 650 -15.38 35.09 1.00
CA LYS A 650 -14.96 34.27 -0.13
C LYS A 650 -13.56 33.72 0.10
N GLU A 651 -13.19 32.73 -0.71
CA GLU A 651 -11.87 32.08 -0.64
C GLU A 651 -10.71 33.04 -0.96
N TYR A 652 -10.96 34.02 -1.83
CA TYR A 652 -9.97 35.00 -2.30
C TYR A 652 -10.07 36.38 -1.63
N ASP A 653 -10.80 36.50 -0.52
CA ASP A 653 -10.82 37.75 0.25
C ASP A 653 -9.44 38.02 0.90
N GLU A 654 -9.13 39.29 1.17
CA GLU A 654 -7.81 39.72 1.64
C GLU A 654 -7.49 39.29 3.09
N ALA A 655 -8.52 39.11 3.92
CA ALA A 655 -8.35 38.82 5.34
C ALA A 655 -9.38 37.81 5.84
N PHE A 656 -8.96 36.97 6.78
CA PHE A 656 -9.84 36.03 7.44
C PHE A 656 -10.85 36.75 8.33
N ASP A 657 -12.14 36.57 8.06
CA ASP A 657 -13.24 37.11 8.88
C ASP A 657 -14.15 35.97 9.37
N PRO A 658 -14.11 35.61 10.66
CA PRO A 658 -14.99 34.59 11.23
C PRO A 658 -16.42 35.11 11.46
N ALA A 659 -16.79 36.31 10.99
CA ALA A 659 -18.13 36.84 11.12
C ALA A 659 -19.18 35.95 10.42
N VAL A 660 -20.26 35.68 11.15
CA VAL A 660 -21.42 34.91 10.70
C VAL A 660 -22.63 35.85 10.65
N ASP A 661 -23.57 35.61 9.73
CA ASP A 661 -24.85 36.30 9.76
C ASP A 661 -25.62 35.90 11.04
N ASN A 662 -25.90 36.87 11.90
CA ASN A 662 -26.66 36.67 13.14
C ASN A 662 -28.07 36.11 12.92
N LYS A 663 -28.59 36.15 11.68
CA LYS A 663 -29.88 35.57 11.32
C LYS A 663 -29.78 34.13 10.80
N GLN A 664 -28.58 33.58 10.67
CA GLN A 664 -28.42 32.21 10.18
C GLN A 664 -29.03 31.22 11.19
N PRO A 665 -29.89 30.28 10.73
CA PRO A 665 -30.42 29.23 11.59
C PRO A 665 -29.31 28.31 12.12
N PHE A 666 -29.52 27.76 13.32
CA PHE A 666 -28.62 26.79 13.89
C PHE A 666 -28.72 25.45 13.15
N HIS A 667 -27.58 24.91 12.74
CA HIS A 667 -27.47 23.62 12.08
C HIS A 667 -26.39 22.78 12.75
N ALA A 668 -26.77 21.59 13.22
CA ALA A 668 -25.85 20.70 13.93
C ALA A 668 -24.71 20.17 13.04
N ASP A 669 -24.99 19.97 11.75
CA ASP A 669 -24.03 19.49 10.76
C ASP A 669 -24.43 19.89 9.33
N PHE A 670 -23.59 19.53 8.36
CA PHE A 670 -23.80 19.80 6.94
C PHE A 670 -25.08 19.15 6.39
N PHE A 671 -25.44 17.94 6.85
CA PHE A 671 -26.64 17.26 6.35
C PHE A 671 -27.92 18.00 6.76
N HIS A 672 -28.02 18.42 8.03
CA HIS A 672 -29.16 19.20 8.51
C HIS A 672 -29.27 20.55 7.80
N MET A 673 -28.14 21.25 7.64
CA MET A 673 -28.09 22.49 6.89
C MET A 673 -28.58 22.30 5.46
N PHE A 674 -28.03 21.32 4.75
CA PHE A 674 -28.37 21.06 3.37
C PHE A 674 -29.83 20.61 3.18
N MET A 675 -30.37 19.83 4.12
CA MET A 675 -31.78 19.42 4.09
C MET A 675 -32.75 20.57 4.30
N ASP A 676 -32.31 21.67 4.92
CA ASP A 676 -33.08 22.91 5.01
C ASP A 676 -32.96 23.70 3.68
N ILE A 677 -31.73 24.08 3.31
CA ILE A 677 -31.49 25.09 2.26
C ILE A 677 -31.33 24.57 0.83
N GLY A 678 -31.04 23.27 0.65
CA GLY A 678 -30.73 22.68 -0.66
C GLY A 678 -31.94 22.59 -1.59
N SER A 679 -31.71 22.40 -2.88
CA SER A 679 -32.80 22.17 -3.83
C SER A 679 -33.47 20.81 -3.63
N GLU A 680 -34.74 20.68 -4.03
CA GLU A 680 -35.47 19.40 -3.92
C GLU A 680 -34.84 18.29 -4.76
N GLU A 681 -34.22 18.65 -5.89
CA GLU A 681 -33.54 17.68 -6.75
C GLU A 681 -32.29 17.12 -6.07
N ALA A 682 -31.50 18.00 -5.45
CA ALA A 682 -30.33 17.65 -4.67
C ALA A 682 -30.69 16.76 -3.46
N LYS A 683 -31.74 17.13 -2.72
CA LYS A 683 -32.27 16.33 -1.60
C LYS A 683 -32.75 14.95 -2.06
N ARG A 684 -33.43 14.86 -3.21
CA ARG A 684 -33.86 13.59 -3.82
C ARG A 684 -32.66 12.71 -4.16
N ARG A 685 -31.56 13.30 -4.62
CA ARG A 685 -30.32 12.61 -4.96
C ARG A 685 -29.67 12.00 -3.72
N VAL A 686 -29.51 12.79 -2.65
CA VAL A 686 -28.94 12.36 -1.37
C VAL A 686 -29.76 11.24 -0.73
N ARG A 687 -31.11 11.33 -0.75
CA ARG A 687 -31.99 10.28 -0.20
C ARG A 687 -31.88 8.93 -0.91
N LYS A 688 -31.32 8.89 -2.13
CA LYS A 688 -31.13 7.68 -2.95
C LYS A 688 -29.67 7.24 -3.01
N ILE A 689 -28.84 7.68 -2.06
CA ILE A 689 -27.44 7.28 -2.02
C ILE A 689 -27.31 5.75 -1.88
N ASP A 690 -26.39 5.19 -2.65
CA ASP A 690 -26.03 3.78 -2.57
C ASP A 690 -25.10 3.55 -1.38
N LEU A 691 -25.37 2.51 -0.58
CA LEU A 691 -24.61 2.25 0.65
C LEU A 691 -23.16 1.88 0.35
N LYS A 692 -22.89 1.16 -0.75
CA LYS A 692 -21.52 0.77 -1.11
C LYS A 692 -20.73 2.01 -1.53
N TYR A 693 -21.32 2.85 -2.38
CA TYR A 693 -20.75 4.15 -2.74
C TYR A 693 -20.45 5.03 -1.52
N PHE A 694 -21.41 5.17 -0.61
CA PHE A 694 -21.20 5.93 0.62
C PHE A 694 -19.98 5.43 1.41
N LYS A 695 -19.85 4.10 1.57
CA LYS A 695 -18.71 3.49 2.27
C LYS A 695 -17.39 3.76 1.56
N THR A 696 -17.35 3.61 0.23
CA THR A 696 -16.14 3.84 -0.57
C THR A 696 -15.66 5.29 -0.48
N VAL A 697 -16.57 6.27 -0.64
CA VAL A 697 -16.22 7.69 -0.50
C VAL A 697 -15.75 7.99 0.93
N LYS A 698 -16.48 7.51 1.94
CA LYS A 698 -16.12 7.70 3.35
C LYS A 698 -14.72 7.14 3.66
N GLN A 699 -14.43 5.91 3.23
CA GLN A 699 -13.14 5.25 3.48
C GLN A 699 -11.99 6.02 2.83
N ILE A 700 -12.14 6.50 1.59
CA ILE A 700 -11.10 7.29 0.92
C ILE A 700 -10.89 8.65 1.58
N LEU A 701 -11.96 9.36 1.96
CA LEU A 701 -11.83 10.63 2.67
C LEU A 701 -11.13 10.44 4.03
N GLN A 702 -11.45 9.36 4.75
CA GLN A 702 -10.81 9.01 6.02
C GLN A 702 -9.34 8.59 5.84
N ALA A 703 -9.01 7.87 4.76
CA ALA A 703 -7.64 7.45 4.48
C ALA A 703 -6.74 8.60 4.02
N THR A 704 -7.29 9.56 3.27
CA THR A 704 -6.54 10.72 2.75
C THR A 704 -6.45 11.86 3.75
N ARG A 705 -7.42 12.01 4.65
CA ARG A 705 -7.45 13.04 5.69
C ARG A 705 -7.29 14.46 5.15
N LEU A 706 -7.94 14.71 4.02
CA LEU A 706 -7.83 15.92 3.22
C LEU A 706 -7.94 17.22 4.03
N ALA A 707 -8.85 17.29 5.00
CA ALA A 707 -9.15 18.53 5.71
C ALA A 707 -8.08 18.92 6.75
N VAL A 708 -7.26 17.98 7.20
CA VAL A 708 -6.21 18.23 8.22
C VAL A 708 -4.83 18.38 7.56
N PHE A 709 -4.60 17.70 6.45
CA PHE A 709 -3.33 17.70 5.74
C PHE A 709 -3.29 18.67 4.55
N SER A 710 -4.23 19.62 4.44
CA SER A 710 -4.29 20.66 3.41
C SER A 710 -4.13 22.08 3.95
#